data_AF-A0A813RI87-F1
#
_entry.id   AF-A0A813RI87-F1
#
_cell.length_a   1.000
_cell.length_b   1.000
_cell.length_c   1.000
_cell.angle_alpha   90.00
_cell.angle_beta   90.00
_cell.angle_gamma   90.00
#
_symmetry.space_group_name_H-M   'P 1'
#
loop_
_entity.id
_entity.type
_entity.pdbx_description
1 polymer ?
#
loop_
_entity_poly.entity_id
_entity_poly.type
_entity_poly.pdbx_seq_one_letter_code
_entity_poly.pdbx_strand_id
1 'polypeptide(L)'
;MDNDQNSNPSLSNTQKILTALVAGGCAGAASKTVIAPFDRAKINFQVRKEKFSYSLCFRFIRDTYRNEGFFHLYRGNSANLARVIPSAAIYFTAHEQWKRLLNTDKYEKTPGRRFISGSLAGATASTITYPLDLARARMAVTNKTVYTNLYSVFVSILRTEGVAALYRGALWSIFGVLPYSGCVFFTYESLKHVRFDYQSHRPLTKFERWLFGAISGLVGQTASYPFDVVRRRLQTAAVIRPNERSLGAIATARKIIREEGITSGLYKGVTMNWFKGPISVGISFMTFDTMMTSDLSLSFADLPIIVQDKIIHSLTYTELSRLRSISKHFHRLCSDELNRGYFQLENIVHDLQKQIKTKLPRRESERHKHPLSTKFDIISSLDSRIQWLKLTFGSSIQNSLCCFYPGRLLDEIYSVLNQLKTQQTFPNPRTLLQETRDMSSMAIEHFREQIEPKLQQTRFASLAVIRSNLTTFSPSTTHTSVSTHHHPKRSTNGLLRHQIDTLNNRVYKQNLIVKSQKYQINHYKQLLRIRTKSLVRQHKRLRCLEKKSKETEQLLMEIRKDNDTLLQRFDQFMLTYDERSHRMSTDKYMILIRRQTRFFLHEIRRTLIAERIPQYKERSALLPGGLNTPFPVVVEPDIDLELLFKSPERLQENLQRRHWIVDVKKVEHDYHLWKKLNKQIVEAASSKRYRPEELHQWGEQLYSLNAKFLVACLRLPAPLHAAVPETSTPKLLFEYGSQRKSSLTMRSWRDLAEVTTIDAAPFSSFAFGEFAQLEYILLNYFNKCLDSYNMQFCAAVNVVKSFVIEAFGYHFSDIKNVFNIVAENEDDDENSVELLHLFGTSTPLGIVSPFIRTNFLKDSLPYYVYSIGRNYNPHSGQSSCIELLAFSNEHSQHLLVSDHHAAGNEQAKHFEEMLKKSISYSPTLNPQEINLKSNSIDFIYIQLASIITSLYYRLNLPIRVRLSPSYELLAYESLRLTIEVYLPSQIDYIRVGSVSLIDDYLARRLMIKHGSDSKNYVAMVHARVADVSQLSKCVLEASQTIGRGIKLPSVLSMR
;
A
#
# COMPACT_ATOMS: atom_id res chain seq x y z
N MET A 1 31.68 12.64 4.37
CA MET A 1 30.31 13.08 4.69
C MET A 1 29.42 12.14 3.92
N ASP A 2 29.10 10.99 4.51
CA ASP A 2 28.29 9.95 3.89
C ASP A 2 26.89 10.04 4.49
N ASN A 3 25.90 10.31 3.65
CA ASN A 3 24.48 10.32 4.02
C ASN A 3 23.71 9.42 3.04
N ASP A 4 23.94 8.12 3.16
CA ASP A 4 23.00 7.08 2.71
C ASP A 4 22.26 6.56 3.95
N GLN A 5 21.11 7.14 4.25
CA GLN A 5 20.12 6.56 5.17
C GLN A 5 18.72 6.76 4.61
N ASN A 6 18.27 5.82 3.77
CA ASN A 6 16.85 5.51 3.56
C ASN A 6 16.67 4.14 2.87
N SER A 7 17.33 3.10 3.40
CA SER A 7 16.95 1.71 3.13
C SER A 7 16.20 1.16 4.36
N ASN A 8 14.88 1.03 4.28
CA ASN A 8 14.11 0.26 5.26
C ASN A 8 14.70 -1.18 5.30
N PRO A 9 15.17 -1.68 6.45
CA PRO A 9 15.72 -3.03 6.53
C PRO A 9 14.57 -4.04 6.36
N SER A 10 14.67 -4.89 5.35
CA SER A 10 13.70 -5.98 5.15
C SER A 10 13.79 -6.94 6.33
N LEU A 11 12.70 -7.05 7.10
CA LEU A 11 12.59 -7.98 8.24
C LEU A 11 12.96 -9.39 7.81
N SER A 12 13.89 -10.02 8.55
CA SER A 12 14.31 -11.41 8.33
C SER A 12 13.11 -12.36 8.45
N ASN A 13 13.14 -13.48 7.72
CA ASN A 13 12.05 -14.48 7.76
C ASN A 13 11.75 -14.95 9.18
N THR A 14 12.76 -15.05 10.05
CA THR A 14 12.59 -15.39 11.46
C THR A 14 11.81 -14.31 12.23
N GLN A 15 12.05 -13.04 11.94
CA GLN A 15 11.33 -11.92 12.54
C GLN A 15 9.87 -11.87 12.09
N LYS A 16 9.60 -12.18 10.80
CA LYS A 16 8.23 -12.29 10.28
C LYS A 16 7.46 -13.42 10.95
N ILE A 17 8.08 -14.60 11.10
CA ILE A 17 7.48 -15.75 11.78
C ILE A 17 7.24 -15.44 13.27
N LEU A 18 8.21 -14.83 13.94
CA LEU A 18 8.08 -14.47 15.35
C LEU A 18 6.97 -13.43 15.56
N THR A 19 6.90 -12.41 14.71
CA THR A 19 5.85 -11.38 14.76
C THR A 19 4.48 -12.00 14.52
N ALA A 20 4.35 -12.93 13.57
CA ALA A 20 3.12 -13.66 13.33
C ALA A 20 2.71 -14.55 14.51
N LEU A 21 3.67 -15.20 15.16
CA LEU A 21 3.43 -16.03 16.33
C LEU A 21 2.98 -15.19 17.53
N VAL A 22 3.61 -14.04 17.76
CA VAL A 22 3.25 -13.11 18.85
C VAL A 22 1.89 -12.47 18.58
N ALA A 23 1.64 -11.98 17.37
CA ALA A 23 0.36 -11.41 16.96
C ALA A 23 -0.77 -12.46 17.06
N GLY A 24 -0.53 -13.69 16.59
CA GLY A 24 -1.46 -14.81 16.71
C GLY A 24 -1.73 -15.21 18.16
N GLY A 25 -0.69 -15.26 19.00
CA GLY A 25 -0.80 -15.56 20.42
C GLY A 25 -1.60 -14.50 21.18
N CYS A 26 -1.33 -13.22 20.94
CA CYS A 26 -2.04 -12.09 21.55
C CYS A 26 -3.49 -12.00 21.06
N ALA A 27 -3.74 -12.22 19.76
CA ALA A 27 -5.07 -12.28 19.20
C ALA A 27 -5.91 -13.40 19.83
N GLY A 28 -5.33 -14.58 19.97
CA GLY A 28 -5.94 -15.70 20.68
C GLY A 28 -6.22 -15.36 22.15
N ALA A 29 -5.27 -14.74 22.85
CA ALA A 29 -5.42 -14.34 24.24
C ALA A 29 -6.52 -13.28 24.45
N ALA A 30 -6.57 -12.26 23.60
CA ALA A 30 -7.59 -11.21 23.63
C ALA A 30 -8.99 -11.81 23.39
N SER A 31 -9.13 -12.63 22.35
CA SER A 31 -10.37 -13.33 22.04
C SER A 31 -10.87 -14.20 23.20
N LYS A 32 -10.00 -15.04 23.77
CA LYS A 32 -10.33 -15.91 24.91
C LYS A 32 -10.68 -15.14 26.17
N THR A 33 -10.07 -13.98 26.38
CA THR A 33 -10.37 -13.12 27.53
C THR A 33 -11.75 -12.49 27.40
N VAL A 34 -12.14 -11.99 26.24
CA VAL A 34 -13.47 -11.38 26.06
C VAL A 34 -14.60 -12.39 26.27
N ILE A 35 -14.42 -13.64 25.83
CA ILE A 35 -15.43 -14.69 26.03
C ILE A 35 -15.35 -15.38 27.40
N ALA A 36 -14.35 -15.07 28.23
CA ALA A 36 -14.10 -15.78 29.48
C ALA A 36 -15.32 -15.80 30.45
N PRO A 37 -16.10 -14.73 30.62
CA PRO A 37 -17.30 -14.75 31.45
C PRO A 37 -18.35 -15.75 30.98
N PHE A 38 -18.59 -15.81 29.66
CA PHE A 38 -19.53 -16.76 29.05
C PHE A 38 -19.02 -18.20 29.14
N ASP A 39 -17.70 -18.39 29.02
CA ASP A 39 -17.05 -19.68 29.23
C ASP A 39 -17.16 -20.16 30.68
N ARG A 40 -16.98 -19.28 31.68
CA ARG A 40 -17.20 -19.60 33.10
C ARG A 40 -18.66 -19.99 33.35
N ALA A 41 -19.61 -19.22 32.82
CA ALA A 41 -21.04 -19.50 32.95
C ALA A 41 -21.39 -20.87 32.33
N LYS A 42 -20.94 -21.14 31.10
CA LYS A 42 -21.14 -22.43 30.42
C LYS A 42 -20.66 -23.60 31.29
N ILE A 43 -19.42 -23.55 31.78
CA ILE A 43 -18.83 -24.64 32.57
C ILE A 43 -19.65 -24.86 33.86
N ASN A 44 -20.09 -23.81 34.54
CA ASN A 44 -20.91 -23.94 35.75
C ASN A 44 -22.27 -24.61 35.47
N PHE A 45 -22.96 -24.23 34.40
CA PHE A 45 -24.23 -24.87 34.04
C PHE A 45 -24.07 -26.32 33.58
N GLN A 46 -22.97 -26.68 32.90
CA GLN A 46 -22.71 -28.06 32.46
C GLN A 46 -22.53 -29.04 33.64
N VAL A 47 -22.01 -28.56 34.77
CA VAL A 47 -21.73 -29.40 35.95
C VAL A 47 -22.88 -29.40 36.96
N ARG A 48 -23.66 -28.33 37.06
CA ARG A 48 -24.86 -28.25 37.91
C ARG A 48 -26.00 -29.10 37.34
N LYS A 49 -26.97 -29.46 38.19
CA LYS A 49 -28.18 -30.21 37.77
C LYS A 49 -29.27 -29.31 37.14
N GLU A 50 -29.31 -28.03 37.48
CA GLU A 50 -30.31 -27.05 37.00
C GLU A 50 -30.40 -26.95 35.47
N LYS A 51 -31.60 -26.86 34.89
CA LYS A 51 -31.78 -26.70 33.44
C LYS A 51 -31.15 -25.38 32.94
N PHE A 52 -30.59 -25.39 31.74
CA PHE A 52 -30.01 -24.19 31.14
C PHE A 52 -31.11 -23.25 30.65
N SER A 53 -31.05 -21.98 31.05
CA SER A 53 -31.89 -20.89 30.53
C SER A 53 -31.08 -19.61 30.43
N TYR A 54 -31.35 -18.78 29.43
CA TYR A 54 -30.66 -17.51 29.24
C TYR A 54 -30.88 -16.53 30.40
N SER A 55 -32.09 -16.46 30.94
CA SER A 55 -32.38 -15.60 32.09
C SER A 55 -31.59 -16.02 33.34
N LEU A 56 -31.47 -17.33 33.57
CA LEU A 56 -30.63 -17.88 34.64
C LEU A 56 -29.14 -17.63 34.39
N CYS A 57 -28.68 -17.68 33.14
CA CYS A 57 -27.29 -17.38 32.79
C CYS A 57 -26.93 -15.92 33.03
N PHE A 58 -27.75 -14.97 32.57
CA PHE A 58 -27.57 -13.55 32.84
C PHE A 58 -27.65 -13.24 34.33
N ARG A 59 -28.58 -13.91 35.05
CA ARG A 59 -28.66 -13.81 36.51
C ARG A 59 -27.38 -14.32 37.17
N PHE A 60 -26.85 -15.47 36.77
CA PHE A 60 -25.57 -15.99 37.28
C PHE A 60 -24.41 -15.01 37.06
N ILE A 61 -24.29 -14.42 35.86
CA ILE A 61 -23.25 -13.43 35.56
C ILE A 61 -23.44 -12.17 36.42
N ARG A 62 -24.68 -11.65 36.52
CA ARG A 62 -25.01 -10.47 37.31
C ARG A 62 -24.77 -10.69 38.80
N ASP A 63 -25.20 -11.83 39.33
CA ASP A 63 -25.08 -12.15 40.74
C ASP A 63 -23.60 -12.42 41.09
N THR A 64 -22.83 -13.06 40.20
CA THR A 64 -21.36 -13.16 40.35
C THR A 64 -20.69 -11.78 40.35
N TYR A 65 -21.09 -10.89 39.43
CA TYR A 65 -20.57 -9.54 39.36
C TYR A 65 -20.87 -8.72 40.62
N ARG A 66 -22.11 -8.81 41.14
CA ARG A 66 -22.55 -8.07 42.33
C ARG A 66 -21.98 -8.62 43.64
N ASN A 67 -21.91 -9.95 43.78
CA ASN A 67 -21.58 -10.61 45.06
C ASN A 67 -20.08 -10.92 45.19
N GLU A 68 -19.42 -11.32 44.10
CA GLU A 68 -17.99 -11.69 44.10
C GLU A 68 -17.11 -10.59 43.47
N GLY A 69 -17.67 -9.75 42.60
CA GLY A 69 -16.95 -8.66 41.92
C GLY A 69 -16.46 -9.04 40.51
N PHE A 70 -16.07 -8.02 39.74
CA PHE A 70 -15.79 -8.14 38.29
C PHE A 70 -14.76 -9.22 37.92
N PHE A 71 -13.62 -9.26 38.61
CA PHE A 71 -12.53 -10.21 38.30
C PHE A 71 -12.90 -11.68 38.51
N HIS A 72 -13.93 -11.97 39.31
CA HIS A 72 -14.38 -13.33 39.49
C HIS A 72 -14.95 -13.90 38.19
N LEU A 73 -15.60 -13.11 37.33
CA LEU A 73 -16.10 -13.61 36.04
C LEU A 73 -15.01 -14.25 35.15
N TYR A 74 -13.74 -13.90 35.36
CA TYR A 74 -12.58 -14.37 34.59
C TYR A 74 -11.83 -15.54 35.24
N ARG A 75 -12.40 -16.15 36.29
CA ARG A 75 -11.76 -17.24 37.02
C ARG A 75 -11.55 -18.46 36.11
N GLY A 76 -10.32 -18.97 36.08
CA GLY A 76 -9.88 -20.02 35.15
C GLY A 76 -9.37 -19.49 33.81
N ASN A 77 -9.49 -18.19 33.52
CA ASN A 77 -8.94 -17.60 32.30
C ASN A 77 -7.40 -17.65 32.28
N SER A 78 -6.71 -17.55 33.43
CA SER A 78 -5.25 -17.70 33.48
C SER A 78 -4.77 -19.05 32.97
N ALA A 79 -5.43 -20.15 33.36
CA ALA A 79 -5.19 -21.49 32.82
C ALA A 79 -5.50 -21.59 31.32
N ASN A 80 -6.56 -20.89 30.88
CA ASN A 80 -6.94 -20.82 29.47
C ASN A 80 -5.87 -20.09 28.64
N LEU A 81 -5.35 -18.96 29.11
CA LEU A 81 -4.31 -18.17 28.43
C LEU A 81 -2.97 -18.92 28.39
N ALA A 82 -2.56 -19.54 29.50
CA ALA A 82 -1.36 -20.38 29.56
C ALA A 82 -1.41 -21.56 28.59
N ARG A 83 -2.62 -21.97 28.15
CA ARG A 83 -2.81 -23.06 27.19
C ARG A 83 -2.72 -22.60 25.72
N VAL A 84 -3.13 -21.38 25.39
CA VAL A 84 -3.33 -20.94 23.99
C VAL A 84 -2.08 -21.12 23.13
N ILE A 85 -0.94 -20.55 23.56
CA ILE A 85 0.30 -20.57 22.78
C ILE A 85 0.89 -22.00 22.70
N PRO A 86 1.08 -22.73 23.81
CA PRO A 86 1.61 -24.09 23.74
C PRO A 86 0.73 -25.03 22.91
N SER A 87 -0.59 -24.93 23.04
CA SER A 87 -1.52 -25.79 22.29
C SER A 87 -1.41 -25.57 20.78
N ALA A 88 -1.25 -24.32 20.33
CA ALA A 88 -1.07 -24.01 18.91
C ALA A 88 0.30 -24.50 18.40
N ALA A 89 1.37 -24.24 19.15
CA ALA A 89 2.72 -24.68 18.80
C ALA A 89 2.82 -26.21 18.66
N ILE A 90 2.27 -26.95 19.64
CA ILE A 90 2.23 -28.41 19.61
C ILE A 90 1.37 -28.92 18.45
N TYR A 91 0.23 -28.29 18.19
CA TYR A 91 -0.64 -28.69 17.07
C TYR A 91 0.08 -28.60 15.72
N PHE A 92 0.69 -27.46 15.41
CA PHE A 92 1.36 -27.26 14.13
C PHE A 92 2.61 -28.15 13.98
N THR A 93 3.41 -28.30 15.04
CA THR A 93 4.58 -29.20 15.02
C THR A 93 4.16 -30.66 14.88
N ALA A 94 3.16 -31.12 15.63
CA ALA A 94 2.64 -32.49 15.51
C ALA A 94 2.04 -32.73 14.11
N HIS A 95 1.30 -31.77 13.56
CA HIS A 95 0.73 -31.87 12.21
C HIS A 95 1.82 -32.07 11.14
N GLU A 96 2.93 -31.33 11.22
CA GLU A 96 4.07 -31.52 10.33
C GLU A 96 4.68 -32.92 10.43
N GLN A 97 4.83 -33.46 11.65
CA GLN A 97 5.34 -34.82 11.87
C GLN A 97 4.37 -35.90 11.34
N TRP A 98 3.07 -35.77 11.62
CA TRP A 98 2.05 -36.72 11.16
C TRP A 98 1.90 -36.72 9.63
N LYS A 99 2.04 -35.56 8.97
CA LYS A 99 2.07 -35.47 7.50
C LYS A 99 3.24 -36.25 6.89
N ARG A 100 4.44 -36.10 7.45
CA ARG A 100 5.64 -36.84 7.03
C ARG A 100 5.48 -38.34 7.22
N LEU A 101 4.97 -38.76 8.38
CA LEU A 101 4.75 -40.17 8.68
C LEU A 101 3.69 -40.82 7.77
N LEU A 102 2.63 -40.09 7.43
CA LEU A 102 1.54 -40.56 6.58
C LEU A 102 1.77 -40.33 5.07
N ASN A 103 2.92 -39.77 4.69
CA ASN A 103 3.29 -39.42 3.30
C ASN A 103 2.20 -38.62 2.57
N THR A 104 1.61 -37.61 3.21
CA THR A 104 0.51 -36.81 2.62
C THR A 104 0.95 -35.90 1.48
N ASP A 105 2.25 -35.65 1.33
CA ASP A 105 2.80 -34.66 0.39
C ASP A 105 3.22 -35.29 -0.96
N LYS A 106 3.23 -36.62 -1.09
CA LYS A 106 3.65 -37.34 -2.31
C LYS A 106 2.54 -37.55 -3.35
N TYR A 107 1.28 -37.39 -2.99
CA TYR A 107 0.13 -37.69 -3.87
C TYR A 107 -0.89 -36.55 -3.81
N GLU A 108 -1.18 -35.93 -4.96
CA GLU A 108 -2.02 -34.73 -5.07
C GLU A 108 -3.48 -34.92 -4.59
N LYS A 109 -3.98 -36.17 -4.48
CA LYS A 109 -5.38 -36.46 -4.14
C LYS A 109 -5.53 -37.47 -2.97
N THR A 110 -5.20 -37.09 -1.74
CA THR A 110 -5.43 -37.94 -0.53
C THR A 110 -6.17 -37.23 0.63
N PRO A 111 -7.46 -36.87 0.48
CA PRO A 111 -8.22 -36.15 1.50
C PRO A 111 -8.33 -36.91 2.84
N GLY A 112 -8.46 -38.24 2.82
CA GLY A 112 -8.54 -39.06 4.03
C GLY A 112 -7.25 -39.04 4.87
N ARG A 113 -6.07 -39.07 4.24
CA ARG A 113 -4.78 -39.03 4.96
C ARG A 113 -4.53 -37.66 5.60
N ARG A 114 -4.92 -36.58 4.91
CA ARG A 114 -4.88 -35.21 5.47
C ARG A 114 -5.80 -35.08 6.69
N PHE A 115 -7.01 -35.63 6.62
CA PHE A 115 -7.94 -35.69 7.76
C PHE A 115 -7.35 -36.43 8.97
N ILE A 116 -6.75 -37.60 8.73
CA ILE A 116 -6.11 -38.40 9.79
C ILE A 116 -4.95 -37.62 10.41
N SER A 117 -4.09 -37.00 9.59
CA SER A 117 -2.96 -36.19 10.08
C SER A 117 -3.42 -35.00 10.93
N GLY A 118 -4.47 -34.28 10.53
CA GLY A 118 -5.06 -33.17 11.28
C GLY A 118 -5.71 -33.62 12.59
N SER A 119 -6.41 -34.76 12.57
CA SER A 119 -7.06 -35.33 13.76
C SER A 119 -6.04 -35.85 14.77
N LEU A 120 -4.98 -36.52 14.32
CA LEU A 120 -3.88 -36.98 15.18
C LEU A 120 -3.09 -35.81 15.78
N ALA A 121 -2.85 -34.75 15.00
CA ALA A 121 -2.23 -33.52 15.51
C ALA A 121 -3.09 -32.87 16.61
N GLY A 122 -4.41 -32.78 16.38
CA GLY A 122 -5.38 -32.28 17.36
C GLY A 122 -5.42 -33.10 18.65
N ALA A 123 -5.41 -34.43 18.52
CA ALA A 123 -5.37 -35.36 19.65
C ALA A 123 -4.04 -35.22 20.44
N THR A 124 -2.92 -35.10 19.74
CA THR A 124 -1.58 -34.92 20.34
C THR A 124 -1.52 -33.62 21.14
N ALA A 125 -1.92 -32.50 20.54
CA ALA A 125 -1.94 -31.20 21.21
C ALA A 125 -2.92 -31.17 22.41
N SER A 126 -4.09 -31.78 22.26
CA SER A 126 -5.08 -31.87 23.35
C SER A 126 -4.61 -32.73 24.51
N THR A 127 -3.87 -33.80 24.24
CA THR A 127 -3.33 -34.70 25.26
C THR A 127 -2.22 -34.00 26.05
N ILE A 128 -1.25 -33.40 25.37
CA ILE A 128 -0.13 -32.72 26.05
C ILE A 128 -0.63 -31.52 26.86
N THR A 129 -1.60 -30.76 26.34
CA THR A 129 -2.15 -29.58 27.05
C THR A 129 -3.32 -29.89 27.99
N TYR A 130 -3.68 -31.17 28.16
CA TYR A 130 -4.83 -31.59 28.96
C TYR A 130 -4.78 -31.14 30.43
N PRO A 131 -3.63 -31.14 31.13
CA PRO A 131 -3.56 -30.70 32.53
C PRO A 131 -4.03 -29.24 32.73
N LEU A 132 -3.71 -28.34 31.79
CA LEU A 132 -4.18 -26.94 31.82
C LEU A 132 -5.69 -26.84 31.61
N ASP A 133 -6.26 -27.74 30.80
CA ASP A 133 -7.71 -27.83 30.59
C ASP A 133 -8.47 -28.31 31.82
N LEU A 134 -7.90 -29.27 32.56
CA LEU A 134 -8.45 -29.72 33.84
C LEU A 134 -8.40 -28.60 34.87
N ALA A 135 -7.24 -27.93 34.99
CA ALA A 135 -7.05 -26.82 35.92
C ALA A 135 -8.06 -25.69 35.65
N ARG A 136 -8.26 -25.32 34.37
CA ARG A 136 -9.28 -24.36 33.95
C ARG A 136 -10.68 -24.76 34.43
N ALA A 137 -11.09 -26.01 34.20
CA ALA A 137 -12.43 -26.48 34.55
C ALA A 137 -12.68 -26.42 36.06
N ARG A 138 -11.71 -26.84 36.88
CA ARG A 138 -11.80 -26.79 38.34
C ARG A 138 -11.79 -25.37 38.89
N MET A 139 -10.95 -24.49 38.34
CA MET A 139 -10.94 -23.08 38.75
C MET A 139 -12.26 -22.37 38.43
N ALA A 140 -12.88 -22.68 37.28
CA ALA A 140 -14.12 -22.02 36.86
C ALA A 140 -15.32 -22.34 37.77
N VAL A 141 -15.31 -23.48 38.47
CA VAL A 141 -16.41 -23.93 39.33
C VAL A 141 -16.17 -23.75 40.83
N THR A 142 -14.95 -23.38 41.22
CA THR A 142 -14.56 -23.21 42.64
C THR A 142 -14.46 -21.74 43.01
N ASN A 143 -14.53 -21.45 44.31
CA ASN A 143 -14.28 -20.12 44.85
C ASN A 143 -12.79 -19.90 45.16
N LYS A 144 -12.39 -18.63 45.31
CA LYS A 144 -10.99 -18.21 45.55
C LYS A 144 -10.36 -18.79 46.81
N THR A 145 -11.19 -19.15 47.78
CA THR A 145 -10.77 -19.80 49.03
C THR A 145 -10.20 -21.19 48.82
N VAL A 146 -10.64 -21.93 47.80
CA VAL A 146 -10.18 -23.30 47.52
C VAL A 146 -8.88 -23.29 46.70
N TYR A 147 -8.82 -22.45 45.67
CA TYR A 147 -7.62 -22.30 44.83
C TYR A 147 -7.32 -20.81 44.62
N THR A 148 -6.11 -20.39 44.98
CA THR A 148 -5.70 -18.97 44.90
C THR A 148 -5.16 -18.63 43.51
N ASN A 149 -4.32 -19.50 42.95
CA ASN A 149 -3.65 -19.33 41.66
C ASN A 149 -3.52 -20.66 40.90
N LEU A 150 -3.08 -20.61 39.63
CA LEU A 150 -2.93 -21.80 38.79
C LEU A 150 -1.96 -22.83 39.38
N TYR A 151 -0.87 -22.36 40.00
CA TYR A 151 0.11 -23.21 40.67
C TYR A 151 -0.49 -24.02 41.83
N SER A 152 -1.31 -23.37 42.67
CA SER A 152 -2.00 -24.01 43.80
C SER A 152 -2.91 -25.15 43.36
N VAL A 153 -3.52 -25.05 42.16
CA VAL A 153 -4.36 -26.10 41.58
C VAL A 153 -3.51 -27.32 41.23
N PHE A 154 -2.40 -27.14 40.52
CA PHE A 154 -1.53 -28.25 40.16
C PHE A 154 -0.91 -28.94 41.37
N VAL A 155 -0.37 -28.17 42.32
CA VAL A 155 0.20 -28.71 43.55
C VAL A 155 -0.85 -29.47 44.36
N SER A 156 -2.05 -28.92 44.50
CA SER A 156 -3.13 -29.59 45.22
C SER A 156 -3.53 -30.89 44.55
N ILE A 157 -3.72 -30.92 43.22
CA ILE A 157 -4.11 -32.14 42.50
C ILE A 157 -3.03 -33.22 42.63
N LEU A 158 -1.76 -32.85 42.45
CA LEU A 158 -0.65 -33.78 42.54
C LEU A 158 -0.51 -34.37 43.95
N ARG A 159 -0.72 -33.57 45.00
CA ARG A 159 -0.63 -34.02 46.40
C ARG A 159 -1.85 -34.82 46.87
N THR A 160 -3.06 -34.48 46.44
CA THR A 160 -4.30 -35.10 46.98
C THR A 160 -4.93 -36.16 46.07
N GLU A 161 -4.64 -36.14 44.77
CA GLU A 161 -5.25 -37.04 43.79
C GLU A 161 -4.26 -37.78 42.91
N GLY A 162 -2.98 -37.39 42.91
CA GLY A 162 -1.91 -38.01 42.12
C GLY A 162 -1.88 -37.57 40.66
N VAL A 163 -0.87 -38.04 39.93
CA VAL A 163 -0.59 -37.62 38.55
C VAL A 163 -1.69 -38.07 37.58
N ALA A 164 -2.26 -39.26 37.78
CA ALA A 164 -3.32 -39.80 36.92
C ALA A 164 -4.58 -38.90 36.91
N ALA A 165 -4.84 -38.17 38.00
CA ALA A 165 -5.96 -37.26 38.10
C ALA A 165 -5.85 -36.08 37.11
N LEU A 166 -4.64 -35.69 36.71
CA LEU A 166 -4.41 -34.62 35.73
C LEU A 166 -5.00 -34.93 34.35
N TYR A 167 -5.17 -36.21 34.02
CA TYR A 167 -5.68 -36.70 32.73
C TYR A 167 -7.12 -37.21 32.79
N ARG A 168 -7.82 -36.96 33.90
CA ARG A 168 -9.17 -37.45 34.11
C ARG A 168 -10.18 -36.83 33.13
N GLY A 169 -10.68 -37.66 32.21
CA GLY A 169 -11.58 -37.26 31.12
C GLY A 169 -10.87 -37.02 29.78
N ALA A 170 -9.58 -37.35 29.66
CA ALA A 170 -8.81 -37.20 28.42
C ALA A 170 -9.36 -38.06 27.27
N LEU A 171 -9.72 -39.32 27.55
CA LEU A 171 -10.34 -40.21 26.56
C LEU A 171 -11.58 -39.60 25.91
N TRP A 172 -12.45 -38.95 26.68
CA TRP A 172 -13.68 -38.32 26.17
C TRP A 172 -13.41 -37.02 25.40
N SER A 173 -12.29 -36.37 25.70
CA SER A 173 -11.79 -35.29 24.85
C SER A 173 -11.39 -35.82 23.46
N ILE A 174 -10.72 -36.96 23.39
CA ILE A 174 -10.29 -37.57 22.12
C ILE A 174 -11.50 -38.07 21.33
N PHE A 175 -12.42 -38.77 21.99
CA PHE A 175 -13.69 -39.21 21.38
C PHE A 175 -14.56 -38.04 20.91
N GLY A 176 -14.46 -36.86 21.52
CA GLY A 176 -15.16 -35.65 21.06
C GLY A 176 -14.55 -35.02 19.81
N VAL A 177 -13.24 -35.19 19.57
CA VAL A 177 -12.53 -34.60 18.41
C VAL A 177 -12.92 -35.28 17.10
N LEU A 178 -13.10 -36.61 17.12
CA LEU A 178 -13.46 -37.39 15.92
C LEU A 178 -14.81 -36.97 15.28
N PRO A 179 -15.95 -36.95 15.99
CA PRO A 179 -17.24 -36.52 15.45
C PRO A 179 -17.25 -35.02 15.15
N TYR A 180 -16.52 -34.21 15.91
CA TYR A 180 -16.35 -32.78 15.60
C TYR A 180 -15.76 -32.60 14.20
N SER A 181 -14.58 -33.17 13.97
CA SER A 181 -13.90 -33.04 12.67
C SER A 181 -14.73 -33.68 11.55
N GLY A 182 -15.25 -34.90 11.76
CA GLY A 182 -16.04 -35.61 10.76
C GLY A 182 -17.29 -34.84 10.31
N CYS A 183 -18.09 -34.32 11.24
CA CYS A 183 -19.27 -33.53 10.91
C CYS A 183 -18.92 -32.17 10.28
N VAL A 184 -17.85 -31.50 10.72
CA VAL A 184 -17.39 -30.25 10.08
C VAL A 184 -17.07 -30.49 8.60
N PHE A 185 -16.25 -31.51 8.30
CA PHE A 185 -15.89 -31.79 6.90
C PHE A 185 -17.09 -32.26 6.08
N PHE A 186 -17.88 -33.20 6.61
CA PHE A 186 -19.07 -33.69 5.91
C PHE A 186 -20.02 -32.54 5.57
N THR A 187 -20.40 -31.72 6.55
CA THR A 187 -21.30 -30.59 6.30
C THR A 187 -20.69 -29.54 5.38
N TYR A 188 -19.39 -29.24 5.51
CA TYR A 188 -18.73 -28.28 4.61
C TYR A 188 -18.69 -28.79 3.16
N GLU A 189 -18.40 -30.06 2.92
CA GLU A 189 -18.41 -30.66 1.58
C GLU A 189 -19.84 -30.82 1.03
N SER A 190 -20.81 -31.26 1.83
CA SER A 190 -22.21 -31.36 1.39
C SER A 190 -22.80 -30.01 1.01
N LEU A 191 -22.53 -28.94 1.79
CA LEU A 191 -22.98 -27.58 1.46
C LEU A 191 -22.35 -27.07 0.16
N LYS A 192 -21.10 -27.45 -0.11
CA LYS A 192 -20.46 -27.14 -1.39
C LYS A 192 -21.10 -27.92 -2.54
N HIS A 193 -21.33 -29.23 -2.39
CA HIS A 193 -21.93 -30.08 -3.42
C HIS A 193 -23.34 -29.61 -3.80
N VAL A 194 -24.21 -29.36 -2.82
CA VAL A 194 -25.57 -28.84 -3.05
C VAL A 194 -25.54 -27.48 -3.76
N ARG A 195 -24.55 -26.64 -3.47
CA ARG A 195 -24.37 -25.35 -4.14
C ARG A 195 -23.90 -25.51 -5.59
N PHE A 196 -23.04 -26.50 -5.87
CA PHE A 196 -22.57 -26.84 -7.21
C PHE A 196 -23.69 -27.42 -8.08
N ASP A 197 -24.58 -28.25 -7.51
CA ASP A 197 -25.71 -28.84 -8.24
C ASP A 197 -26.79 -27.79 -8.63
N TYR A 198 -26.88 -26.68 -7.88
CA TYR A 198 -27.91 -25.64 -8.09
C TYR A 198 -27.54 -24.53 -9.09
N GLN A 199 -26.25 -24.36 -9.44
CA GLN A 199 -25.79 -23.29 -10.34
C GLN A 199 -24.45 -23.69 -10.96
N SER A 200 -24.46 -23.92 -12.27
CA SER A 200 -23.31 -24.31 -13.09
C SER A 200 -22.02 -23.55 -12.72
N HIS A 201 -21.05 -24.30 -12.19
CA HIS A 201 -19.60 -24.07 -12.12
C HIS A 201 -19.02 -22.71 -11.64
N ARG A 202 -19.77 -21.86 -10.92
CA ARG A 202 -19.17 -20.68 -10.26
C ARG A 202 -18.33 -21.05 -9.02
N PRO A 203 -17.12 -20.51 -8.84
CA PRO A 203 -16.36 -20.72 -7.61
C PRO A 203 -17.01 -20.01 -6.41
N LEU A 204 -17.06 -20.70 -5.27
CA LEU A 204 -17.65 -20.18 -4.02
C LEU A 204 -17.08 -18.82 -3.62
N THR A 205 -17.96 -17.85 -3.38
CA THR A 205 -17.59 -16.52 -2.89
C THR A 205 -16.96 -16.61 -1.50
N LYS A 206 -16.14 -15.62 -1.11
CA LYS A 206 -15.50 -15.56 0.22
C LYS A 206 -16.53 -15.57 1.36
N PHE A 207 -17.69 -14.95 1.15
CA PHE A 207 -18.79 -14.95 2.11
C PHE A 207 -19.45 -16.33 2.24
N GLU A 208 -19.73 -17.02 1.13
CA GLU A 208 -20.27 -18.38 1.15
C GLU A 208 -19.31 -19.35 1.84
N ARG A 209 -17.99 -19.26 1.61
CA ARG A 209 -16.99 -20.09 2.30
C ARG A 209 -16.98 -19.85 3.81
N TRP A 210 -17.04 -18.59 4.24
CA TRP A 210 -17.16 -18.25 5.66
C TRP A 210 -18.46 -18.78 6.26
N LEU A 211 -19.58 -18.61 5.55
CA LEU A 211 -20.90 -19.06 5.99
C LEU A 211 -20.97 -20.59 6.10
N PHE A 212 -20.44 -21.32 5.12
CA PHE A 212 -20.38 -22.78 5.13
C PHE A 212 -19.42 -23.28 6.22
N GLY A 213 -18.30 -22.58 6.42
CA GLY A 213 -17.40 -22.83 7.55
C GLY A 213 -18.05 -22.59 8.91
N ALA A 214 -18.88 -21.55 9.04
CA ALA A 214 -19.64 -21.27 10.26
C ALA A 214 -20.72 -22.34 10.51
N ILE A 215 -21.51 -22.69 9.50
CA ILE A 215 -22.58 -23.71 9.60
C ILE A 215 -21.98 -25.08 9.93
N SER A 216 -20.94 -25.51 9.21
CA SER A 216 -20.25 -26.76 9.49
C SER A 216 -19.63 -26.79 10.89
N GLY A 217 -19.03 -25.68 11.33
CA GLY A 217 -18.54 -25.49 12.69
C GLY A 217 -19.64 -25.65 13.77
N LEU A 218 -20.83 -25.10 13.54
CA LEU A 218 -21.98 -25.23 14.44
C LEU A 218 -22.49 -26.67 14.48
N VAL A 219 -22.59 -27.34 13.34
CA VAL A 219 -23.02 -28.75 13.25
C VAL A 219 -22.02 -29.65 13.96
N GLY A 220 -20.72 -29.49 13.71
CA GLY A 220 -19.68 -30.28 14.38
C GLY A 220 -19.62 -30.05 15.89
N GLN A 221 -19.78 -28.80 16.35
CA GLN A 221 -19.86 -28.53 17.79
C GLN A 221 -21.09 -29.15 18.44
N THR A 222 -22.20 -29.23 17.71
CA THR A 222 -23.43 -29.86 18.21
C THR A 222 -23.26 -31.38 18.29
N ALA A 223 -22.67 -32.01 17.26
CA ALA A 223 -22.40 -33.44 17.23
C ALA A 223 -21.43 -33.91 18.34
N SER A 224 -20.41 -33.11 18.66
CA SER A 224 -19.42 -33.42 19.70
C SER A 224 -19.84 -33.03 21.13
N TYR A 225 -20.95 -32.31 21.27
CA TYR A 225 -21.37 -31.71 22.54
C TYR A 225 -21.65 -32.71 23.69
N PRO A 226 -22.25 -33.90 23.46
CA PRO A 226 -22.45 -34.89 24.51
C PRO A 226 -21.15 -35.32 25.20
N PHE A 227 -20.09 -35.52 24.42
CA PHE A 227 -18.76 -35.89 24.91
C PHE A 227 -18.14 -34.75 25.74
N ASP A 228 -18.41 -33.52 25.33
CA ASP A 228 -17.99 -32.29 26.03
C ASP A 228 -18.62 -32.18 27.43
N VAL A 229 -19.92 -32.46 27.57
CA VAL A 229 -20.60 -32.42 28.89
C VAL A 229 -20.09 -33.52 29.82
N VAL A 230 -19.94 -34.75 29.32
CA VAL A 230 -19.41 -35.88 30.09
C VAL A 230 -17.98 -35.57 30.55
N ARG A 231 -17.13 -35.06 29.65
CA ARG A 231 -15.77 -34.61 29.98
C ARG A 231 -15.77 -33.58 31.10
N ARG A 232 -16.60 -32.54 31.03
CA ARG A 232 -16.61 -31.44 32.01
C ARG A 232 -17.04 -31.89 33.41
N ARG A 233 -17.96 -32.87 33.50
CA ARG A 233 -18.34 -33.48 34.78
C ARG A 233 -17.23 -34.34 35.36
N LEU A 234 -16.54 -35.12 34.54
CA LEU A 234 -15.39 -35.92 35.00
C LEU A 234 -14.24 -35.04 35.51
N GLN A 235 -13.99 -33.90 34.87
CA GLN A 235 -12.96 -32.94 35.25
C GLN A 235 -13.22 -32.28 36.62
N THR A 236 -14.49 -32.10 36.98
CA THR A 236 -14.92 -31.36 38.17
C THR A 236 -15.49 -32.25 39.27
N ALA A 237 -15.64 -33.56 39.01
CA ALA A 237 -16.20 -34.54 39.95
C ALA A 237 -15.54 -34.49 41.33
N ALA A 238 -14.20 -34.44 41.40
CA ALA A 238 -13.48 -34.42 42.67
C ALA A 238 -13.79 -33.20 43.57
N VAL A 239 -14.28 -32.10 42.99
CA VAL A 239 -14.52 -30.85 43.73
C VAL A 239 -16.00 -30.62 44.02
N ILE A 240 -16.88 -30.82 43.03
CA ILE A 240 -18.32 -30.57 43.19
C ILE A 240 -19.04 -31.79 43.77
N ARG A 241 -18.56 -33.00 43.45
CA ARG A 241 -19.24 -34.26 43.77
C ARG A 241 -18.22 -35.31 44.25
N PRO A 242 -17.62 -35.14 45.43
CA PRO A 242 -16.56 -36.04 45.92
C PRO A 242 -17.00 -37.51 45.96
N ASN A 243 -18.29 -37.79 46.24
CA ASN A 243 -18.87 -39.15 46.20
C ASN A 243 -18.88 -39.78 44.80
N GLU A 244 -18.78 -38.97 43.75
CA GLU A 244 -18.74 -39.41 42.35
C GLU A 244 -17.30 -39.52 41.81
N ARG A 245 -16.29 -39.33 42.67
CA ARG A 245 -14.87 -39.39 42.31
C ARG A 245 -14.41 -40.77 41.83
N SER A 246 -15.14 -41.86 42.06
CA SER A 246 -14.73 -43.20 41.59
C SER A 246 -15.48 -43.67 40.34
N LEU A 247 -16.46 -42.90 39.86
CA LEU A 247 -17.27 -43.29 38.71
C LEU A 247 -16.46 -43.19 37.41
N GLY A 248 -16.49 -44.30 36.65
CA GLY A 248 -16.02 -44.36 35.27
C GLY A 248 -16.92 -43.53 34.34
N ALA A 249 -16.37 -43.13 33.21
CA ALA A 249 -17.00 -42.15 32.35
C ALA A 249 -18.32 -42.61 31.69
N ILE A 250 -18.43 -43.90 31.35
CA ILE A 250 -19.66 -44.50 30.83
C ILE A 250 -20.76 -44.47 31.90
N ALA A 251 -20.40 -44.76 33.15
CA ALA A 251 -21.33 -44.66 34.27
C ALA A 251 -21.78 -43.22 34.50
N THR A 252 -20.88 -42.23 34.36
CA THR A 252 -21.23 -40.80 34.40
C THR A 252 -22.21 -40.43 33.27
N ALA A 253 -21.97 -40.86 32.03
CA ALA A 253 -22.86 -40.59 30.91
C ALA A 253 -24.26 -41.19 31.12
N ARG A 254 -24.34 -42.46 31.56
CA ARG A 254 -25.59 -43.15 31.87
C ARG A 254 -26.36 -42.45 32.99
N LYS A 255 -25.66 -41.96 34.01
CA LYS A 255 -26.24 -41.20 35.12
C LYS A 255 -26.81 -39.85 34.67
N ILE A 256 -26.12 -39.12 33.79
CA ILE A 256 -26.64 -37.86 33.20
C ILE A 256 -27.94 -38.14 32.46
N ILE A 257 -27.96 -39.19 31.63
CA ILE A 257 -29.16 -39.55 30.85
C ILE A 257 -30.32 -39.92 31.78
N ARG A 258 -30.06 -40.68 32.85
CA ARG A 258 -31.09 -41.11 33.81
C ARG A 258 -31.64 -39.97 34.69
N GLU A 259 -30.79 -39.04 35.12
CA GLU A 259 -31.18 -37.97 36.06
C GLU A 259 -31.62 -36.66 35.39
N GLU A 260 -31.02 -36.31 34.25
CA GLU A 260 -31.24 -35.00 33.58
C GLU A 260 -31.80 -35.13 32.16
N GLY A 261 -31.91 -36.36 31.64
CA GLY A 261 -32.36 -36.63 30.28
C GLY A 261 -31.32 -36.35 29.21
N ILE A 262 -31.63 -36.73 27.96
CA ILE A 262 -30.71 -36.62 26.83
C ILE A 262 -30.54 -35.16 26.40
N THR A 263 -31.63 -34.45 26.13
CA THR A 263 -31.60 -33.06 25.62
C THR A 263 -31.23 -32.05 26.71
N SER A 264 -31.84 -32.17 27.89
CA SER A 264 -31.60 -31.25 29.02
C SER A 264 -30.28 -31.53 29.77
N GLY A 265 -29.74 -32.75 29.65
CA GLY A 265 -28.47 -33.17 30.26
C GLY A 265 -27.28 -33.09 29.29
N LEU A 266 -27.26 -33.89 28.23
CA LEU A 266 -26.09 -34.00 27.33
C LEU A 266 -25.90 -32.80 26.41
N TYR A 267 -26.97 -32.06 26.07
CA TYR A 267 -26.92 -30.85 25.22
C TYR A 267 -26.98 -29.53 25.99
N LYS A 268 -26.77 -29.61 27.31
CA LYS A 268 -26.89 -28.49 28.23
C LYS A 268 -25.92 -27.34 27.93
N GLY A 269 -26.45 -26.20 27.51
CA GLY A 269 -25.68 -24.99 27.20
C GLY A 269 -25.04 -24.95 25.80
N VAL A 270 -25.46 -25.83 24.88
CA VAL A 270 -24.95 -25.86 23.49
C VAL A 270 -25.17 -24.53 22.76
N THR A 271 -26.27 -23.85 23.07
CA THR A 271 -26.58 -22.55 22.47
C THR A 271 -25.61 -21.44 22.87
N MET A 272 -24.96 -21.55 24.04
CA MET A 272 -23.89 -20.63 24.47
C MET A 272 -22.65 -20.74 23.57
N ASN A 273 -22.39 -21.93 23.02
CA ASN A 273 -21.32 -22.13 22.05
C ASN A 273 -21.64 -21.45 20.71
N TRP A 274 -22.88 -21.52 20.25
CA TRP A 274 -23.34 -20.86 19.02
C TRP A 274 -23.21 -19.34 19.11
N PHE A 275 -23.50 -18.76 20.28
CA PHE A 275 -23.38 -17.32 20.51
C PHE A 275 -21.92 -16.85 20.65
N LYS A 276 -21.10 -17.53 21.47
CA LYS A 276 -19.74 -17.08 21.77
C LYS A 276 -18.76 -17.30 20.60
N GLY A 277 -19.03 -18.27 19.74
CA GLY A 277 -18.15 -18.67 18.63
C GLY A 277 -17.83 -17.51 17.68
N PRO A 278 -18.85 -16.87 17.08
CA PRO A 278 -18.67 -15.70 16.21
C PRO A 278 -17.94 -14.54 16.89
N ILE A 279 -18.27 -14.25 18.16
CA ILE A 279 -17.63 -13.17 18.94
C ILE A 279 -16.13 -13.45 19.11
N SER A 280 -15.76 -14.68 19.47
CA SER A 280 -14.37 -15.10 19.62
C SER A 280 -13.60 -14.94 18.31
N VAL A 281 -14.17 -15.42 17.19
CA VAL A 281 -13.54 -15.34 15.87
C VAL A 281 -13.34 -13.89 15.44
N GLY A 282 -14.37 -13.04 15.58
CA GLY A 282 -14.30 -11.63 15.20
C GLY A 282 -13.21 -10.85 15.95
N ILE A 283 -13.11 -11.06 17.26
CA ILE A 283 -12.10 -10.38 18.10
C ILE A 283 -10.70 -10.89 17.78
N SER A 284 -10.54 -12.19 17.51
CA SER A 284 -9.24 -12.77 17.15
C SER A 284 -8.73 -12.15 15.85
N PHE A 285 -9.56 -12.10 14.80
CA PHE A 285 -9.15 -11.48 13.54
C PHE A 285 -8.90 -9.98 13.68
N MET A 286 -9.78 -9.25 14.38
CA MET A 286 -9.58 -7.81 14.63
C MET A 286 -8.25 -7.53 15.34
N THR A 287 -7.91 -8.33 16.36
CA THR A 287 -6.67 -8.16 17.13
C THR A 287 -5.45 -8.54 16.31
N PHE A 288 -5.51 -9.65 15.57
CA PHE A 288 -4.43 -10.09 14.69
C PHE A 288 -4.14 -9.05 13.60
N ASP A 289 -5.18 -8.57 12.91
CA ASP A 289 -5.04 -7.56 11.87
C ASP A 289 -4.54 -6.24 12.44
N THR A 290 -5.01 -5.82 13.61
CA THR A 290 -4.51 -4.59 14.27
C THR A 290 -3.03 -4.72 14.60
N MET A 291 -2.60 -5.87 15.13
CA MET A 291 -1.19 -6.12 15.48
C MET A 291 -0.28 -6.35 14.27
N MET A 292 -0.82 -6.86 13.15
CA MET A 292 -0.07 -7.03 11.91
C MET A 292 -0.01 -5.75 11.06
N THR A 293 -0.97 -4.84 11.21
CA THR A 293 -1.00 -3.56 10.51
C THR A 293 -0.29 -2.44 11.26
N SER A 294 -0.11 -2.59 12.57
CA SER A 294 0.83 -1.76 13.31
C SER A 294 2.23 -2.36 13.13
N ASP A 295 3.05 -1.74 12.27
CA ASP A 295 4.50 -1.86 12.36
C ASP A 295 4.91 -1.42 13.77
N LEU A 296 4.92 -2.35 14.72
CA LEU A 296 5.17 -2.07 16.13
C LEU A 296 6.68 -1.88 16.35
N SER A 297 7.27 -0.88 15.69
CA SER A 297 8.33 -0.13 16.32
C SER A 297 7.66 0.69 17.43
N LEU A 298 7.41 0.05 18.58
CA LEU A 298 7.07 0.75 19.81
C LEU A 298 8.24 1.70 20.10
N SER A 299 8.10 2.94 19.65
CA SER A 299 9.11 3.95 19.90
C SER A 299 9.05 4.28 21.37
N PHE A 300 10.21 4.48 22.02
CA PHE A 300 10.27 4.89 23.42
C PHE A 300 9.36 6.10 23.71
N ALA A 301 9.16 6.98 22.73
CA ALA A 301 8.27 8.14 22.80
C ALA A 301 6.79 7.81 23.05
N ASP A 302 6.33 6.61 22.68
CA ASP A 302 4.93 6.17 22.82
C ASP A 302 4.65 5.54 24.19
N LEU A 303 5.69 5.31 25.02
CA LEU A 303 5.54 4.84 26.39
C LEU A 303 4.96 5.95 27.28
N PRO A 304 4.15 5.62 28.30
CA PRO A 304 3.71 6.60 29.29
C PRO A 304 4.93 7.28 29.94
N ILE A 305 4.85 8.60 30.17
CA ILE A 305 5.94 9.41 30.77
C ILE A 305 6.49 8.77 32.05
N ILE A 306 5.63 8.14 32.87
CA ILE A 306 6.03 7.45 34.11
C ILE A 306 6.97 6.26 33.84
N VAL A 307 6.75 5.54 32.73
CA VAL A 307 7.60 4.41 32.32
C VAL A 307 8.90 4.93 31.70
N GLN A 308 8.83 6.00 30.90
CA GLN A 308 10.02 6.67 30.36
C GLN A 308 10.94 7.14 31.49
N ASP A 309 10.37 7.79 32.51
CA ASP A 309 11.09 8.31 33.67
C ASP A 309 11.75 7.19 34.50
N LYS A 310 11.03 6.08 34.73
CA LYS A 310 11.60 4.90 35.41
C LYS A 310 12.75 4.25 34.65
N ILE A 311 12.67 4.20 33.32
CA ILE A 311 13.75 3.63 32.49
C ILE A 311 14.97 4.55 32.55
N ILE A 312 14.79 5.85 32.41
CA ILE A 312 15.86 6.85 32.45
C ILE A 312 16.56 6.84 33.81
N HIS A 313 15.82 6.74 34.91
CA HIS A 313 16.37 6.69 36.27
C HIS A 313 17.16 5.39 36.56
N SER A 314 16.99 4.34 35.76
CA SER A 314 17.73 3.09 35.90
C SER A 314 19.09 3.07 35.18
N LEU A 315 19.38 4.09 34.38
CA LEU A 315 20.62 4.23 33.61
C LEU A 315 21.68 5.04 34.37
N THR A 316 22.95 4.83 34.03
CA THR A 316 24.06 5.61 34.61
C THR A 316 24.10 7.04 34.05
N TYR A 317 24.65 8.01 34.80
CA TYR A 317 24.71 9.41 34.34
C TYR A 317 25.60 9.56 33.09
N THR A 318 26.61 8.71 32.93
CA THR A 318 27.43 8.61 31.70
C THR A 318 26.59 8.22 30.49
N GLU A 319 25.72 7.22 30.62
CA GLU A 319 24.82 6.79 29.55
C GLU A 319 23.79 7.88 29.24
N LEU A 320 23.22 8.53 30.26
CA LEU A 320 22.28 9.65 30.07
C LEU A 320 22.90 10.80 29.27
N SER A 321 24.17 11.15 29.54
CA SER A 321 24.87 12.18 28.79
C SER A 321 25.05 11.82 27.31
N ARG A 322 25.32 10.54 27.00
CA ARG A 322 25.42 10.05 25.61
C ARG A 322 24.07 10.02 24.89
N LEU A 323 23.00 9.61 25.57
CA LEU A 323 21.66 9.50 24.98
C LEU A 323 21.06 10.85 24.56
N ARG A 324 21.61 11.97 25.04
CA ARG A 324 21.16 13.33 24.68
C ARG A 324 21.32 13.67 23.20
N SER A 325 22.21 13.02 22.47
CA SER A 325 22.46 13.30 21.04
C SER A 325 21.45 12.64 20.10
N ILE A 326 20.63 11.71 20.60
CA ILE A 326 19.78 10.84 19.76
C ILE A 326 18.52 11.58 19.27
N SER A 327 17.86 12.35 20.14
CA SER A 327 16.59 13.01 19.81
C SER A 327 16.33 14.21 20.71
N LYS A 328 15.56 15.19 20.23
CA LYS A 328 15.12 16.36 21.02
C LYS A 328 14.30 15.95 22.26
N HIS A 329 13.57 14.83 22.20
CA HIS A 329 12.82 14.30 23.35
C HIS A 329 13.75 13.73 24.42
N PHE A 330 14.67 12.85 24.01
CA PHE A 330 15.72 12.31 24.89
C PHE A 330 16.63 13.40 25.45
N HIS A 331 16.96 14.41 24.65
CA HIS A 331 17.74 15.56 25.09
C HIS A 331 17.09 16.27 26.28
N ARG A 332 15.77 16.50 26.25
CA ARG A 332 15.06 17.14 27.37
C ARG A 332 15.07 16.25 28.61
N LEU A 333 14.60 15.01 28.49
CA LEU A 333 14.50 14.10 29.64
C LEU A 333 15.85 13.82 30.31
N CYS A 334 16.89 13.53 29.52
CA CYS A 334 18.22 13.29 30.07
C CYS A 334 18.84 14.58 30.66
N SER A 335 18.57 15.77 30.10
CA SER A 335 19.08 17.03 30.64
C SER A 335 18.45 17.37 31.99
N ASP A 336 17.15 17.12 32.13
CA ASP A 336 16.42 17.34 33.38
C ASP A 336 16.95 16.43 34.49
N GLU A 337 17.17 15.14 34.19
CA GLU A 337 17.67 14.17 35.17
C GLU A 337 19.14 14.42 35.54
N LEU A 338 19.99 14.85 34.61
CA LEU A 338 21.37 15.24 34.91
C LEU A 338 21.44 16.47 35.82
N ASN A 339 20.62 17.49 35.55
CA ASN A 339 20.53 18.67 36.40
C ASN A 339 20.02 18.30 37.80
N ARG A 340 19.00 17.44 37.88
CA ARG A 340 18.47 16.92 39.15
C ARG A 340 19.53 16.17 39.94
N GLY A 341 20.28 15.27 39.29
CA GLY A 341 21.35 14.50 39.90
C GLY A 341 22.46 15.40 40.46
N TYR A 342 22.84 16.46 39.72
CA TYR A 342 23.82 17.45 40.16
C TYR A 342 23.37 18.20 41.43
N PHE A 343 22.14 18.74 41.44
CA PHE A 343 21.62 19.47 42.61
C PHE A 343 21.38 18.55 43.83
N GLN A 344 20.99 17.30 43.61
CA GLN A 344 20.87 16.31 44.69
C GLN A 344 22.22 16.00 45.33
N LEU A 345 23.25 15.84 44.52
CA LEU A 345 24.60 15.55 44.98
C LEU A 345 25.17 16.70 45.82
N GLU A 346 24.94 17.95 45.42
CA GLU A 346 25.31 19.13 46.21
C GLU A 346 24.74 19.06 47.64
N ASN A 347 23.45 18.77 47.76
CA ASN A 347 22.78 18.66 49.06
C ASN A 347 23.32 17.48 49.88
N ILE A 348 23.51 16.32 49.26
CA ILE A 348 24.01 15.11 49.95
C ILE A 348 25.41 15.33 50.53
N VAL A 349 26.33 15.91 49.74
CA VAL A 349 27.71 16.15 50.18
C VAL A 349 27.74 17.19 51.31
N HIS A 350 26.95 18.26 51.18
CA HIS A 350 26.85 19.29 52.21
C HIS A 350 26.29 18.76 53.53
N ASP A 351 25.22 17.96 53.48
CA ASP A 351 24.61 17.34 54.66
C ASP A 351 25.58 16.35 55.34
N LEU A 352 26.29 15.54 54.56
CA LEU A 352 27.29 14.61 55.11
C LEU A 352 28.47 15.35 55.75
N GLN A 353 28.96 16.42 55.12
CA GLN A 353 30.01 17.26 55.69
C GLN A 353 29.58 17.86 57.03
N LYS A 354 28.35 18.37 57.11
CA LYS A 354 27.77 18.91 58.35
C LYS A 354 27.66 17.84 59.43
N GLN A 355 27.13 16.65 59.09
CA GLN A 355 27.02 15.54 60.03
C GLN A 355 28.36 15.07 60.58
N ILE A 356 29.39 14.92 59.72
CA ILE A 356 30.72 14.49 60.18
C ILE A 356 31.39 15.59 60.99
N LYS A 357 31.27 16.86 60.60
CA LYS A 357 31.83 18.01 61.32
C LYS A 357 31.31 18.09 62.77
N THR A 358 30.04 17.76 63.01
CA THR A 358 29.47 17.74 64.37
C THR A 358 30.05 16.63 65.26
N LYS A 359 30.55 15.53 64.66
CA LYS A 359 31.13 14.39 65.37
C LYS A 359 32.64 14.49 65.58
N LEU A 360 33.29 15.52 65.03
CA LEU A 360 34.74 15.71 65.13
C LEU A 360 35.13 16.57 66.35
N PRO A 361 36.28 16.30 66.97
CA PRO A 361 36.82 17.14 68.04
C PRO A 361 37.07 18.59 67.60
N ARG A 362 36.86 19.54 68.52
CA ARG A 362 37.13 20.96 68.28
C ARG A 362 38.64 21.27 68.19
N ARG A 363 39.49 20.55 68.95
CA ARG A 363 40.95 20.68 68.90
C ARG A 363 41.54 20.00 67.67
N GLU A 364 42.37 20.73 66.94
CA GLU A 364 42.96 20.29 65.67
C GLU A 364 43.96 19.12 65.83
N SER A 365 44.75 19.14 66.90
CA SER A 365 45.67 18.04 67.27
C SER A 365 44.96 16.71 67.54
N GLU A 366 43.74 16.76 68.09
CA GLU A 366 42.91 15.58 68.36
C GLU A 366 42.14 15.13 67.11
N ARG A 367 41.82 16.08 66.21
CA ARG A 367 41.15 15.80 64.93
C ARG A 367 41.99 14.89 64.03
N HIS A 368 43.28 15.18 63.88
CA HIS A 368 44.17 14.38 63.02
C HIS A 368 44.33 12.92 63.45
N LYS A 369 44.07 12.59 64.72
CA LYS A 369 44.13 11.23 65.26
C LYS A 369 42.78 10.51 65.22
N HIS A 370 41.70 11.19 64.83
CA HIS A 370 40.35 10.64 64.87
C HIS A 370 40.04 9.78 63.63
N PRO A 371 39.40 8.60 63.77
CA PRO A 371 39.11 7.69 62.65
C PRO A 371 38.21 8.30 61.55
N LEU A 372 37.42 9.32 61.88
CA LEU A 372 36.60 10.06 60.91
C LEU A 372 37.34 11.21 60.20
N SER A 373 38.59 11.53 60.56
CA SER A 373 39.34 12.63 59.95
C SER A 373 39.54 12.41 58.45
N THR A 374 39.97 11.21 58.06
CA THR A 374 40.16 10.86 56.64
C THR A 374 38.86 10.93 55.84
N LYS A 375 37.73 10.49 56.43
CA LYS A 375 36.40 10.63 55.81
C LYS A 375 36.01 12.09 55.62
N PHE A 376 36.30 12.94 56.61
CA PHE A 376 36.03 14.37 56.55
C PHE A 376 36.88 15.08 55.48
N ASP A 377 38.17 14.75 55.39
CA ASP A 377 39.07 15.34 54.39
C ASP A 377 38.63 15.01 52.95
N ILE A 378 38.20 13.76 52.71
CA ILE A 378 37.67 13.33 51.42
C ILE A 378 36.39 14.11 51.06
N ILE A 379 35.44 14.22 51.99
CA ILE A 379 34.18 14.94 51.76
C ILE A 379 34.41 16.44 51.61
N SER A 380 35.32 17.04 52.39
CA SER A 380 35.65 18.46 52.29
C SER A 380 36.32 18.80 50.95
N SER A 381 37.14 17.89 50.42
CA SER A 381 37.72 18.02 49.09
C SER A 381 36.66 17.89 47.98
N LEU A 382 35.68 16.99 48.14
CA LEU A 382 34.55 16.87 47.21
C LEU A 382 33.64 18.10 47.23
N ASP A 383 33.29 18.60 48.40
CA ASP A 383 32.49 19.82 48.59
C ASP A 383 33.14 21.02 47.91
N SER A 384 34.44 21.24 48.15
CA SER A 384 35.20 22.30 47.48
C SER A 384 35.10 22.18 45.96
N ARG A 385 35.21 20.97 45.40
CA ARG A 385 35.12 20.74 43.94
C ARG A 385 33.72 21.01 43.40
N ILE A 386 32.67 20.60 44.10
CA ILE A 386 31.28 20.87 43.71
C ILE A 386 30.99 22.37 43.74
N GLN A 387 31.54 23.11 44.72
CA GLN A 387 31.43 24.56 44.76
C GLN A 387 32.10 25.23 43.55
N TRP A 388 33.28 24.76 43.14
CA TRP A 388 33.93 25.23 41.90
C TRP A 388 33.08 24.95 40.64
N LEU A 389 32.45 23.78 40.57
CA LEU A 389 31.50 23.45 39.50
C LEU A 389 30.27 24.38 39.55
N LYS A 390 29.75 24.69 40.74
CA LYS A 390 28.61 25.59 40.90
C LYS A 390 28.93 27.02 40.47
N LEU A 391 30.10 27.52 40.82
CA LEU A 391 30.55 28.84 40.37
C LEU A 391 30.69 28.93 38.85
N THR A 392 31.06 27.82 38.20
CA THR A 392 31.27 27.78 36.75
C THR A 392 29.97 27.54 35.97
N PHE A 393 29.18 26.52 36.37
CA PHE A 393 28.00 26.07 35.63
C PHE A 393 26.68 26.66 36.15
N GLY A 394 26.63 27.12 37.41
CA GLY A 394 25.39 27.40 38.13
C GLY A 394 24.50 28.46 37.46
N SER A 395 25.08 29.59 37.04
CA SER A 395 24.31 30.65 36.36
C SER A 395 23.76 30.19 35.01
N SER A 396 24.52 29.39 34.27
CA SER A 396 24.13 28.89 32.95
C SER A 396 23.03 27.83 33.02
N ILE A 397 23.07 26.98 34.06
CA ILE A 397 22.02 25.99 34.34
C ILE A 397 20.74 26.66 34.84
N GLN A 398 20.83 27.63 35.75
CA GLN A 398 19.66 28.37 36.27
C GLN A 398 18.93 29.17 35.19
N ASN A 399 19.65 29.70 34.21
CA ASN A 399 19.07 30.42 33.07
C ASN A 399 18.60 29.51 31.93
N SER A 400 18.60 28.18 32.12
CA SER A 400 18.25 27.16 31.10
C SER A 400 19.05 27.29 29.80
N LEU A 401 20.28 27.83 29.86
CA LEU A 401 21.15 28.03 28.70
C LEU A 401 21.99 26.78 28.39
N CYS A 402 22.31 26.00 29.43
CA CYS A 402 23.06 24.75 29.33
C CYS A 402 22.60 23.79 30.44
N CYS A 403 22.71 22.48 30.25
CA CYS A 403 22.53 21.50 31.31
C CYS A 403 23.88 20.87 31.70
N PHE A 404 23.93 20.26 32.88
CA PHE A 404 25.12 19.56 33.35
C PHE A 404 25.46 18.40 32.42
N TYR A 405 26.57 18.49 31.67
CA TYR A 405 27.01 17.48 30.70
C TYR A 405 28.03 16.45 31.19
N PRO A 406 28.86 16.68 32.25
CA PRO A 406 29.82 15.70 32.75
C PRO A 406 29.17 14.50 33.48
N GLY A 407 28.48 13.61 32.77
CA GLY A 407 27.79 12.45 33.37
C GLY A 407 28.73 11.52 34.16
N ARG A 408 29.92 11.23 33.62
CA ARG A 408 30.93 10.38 34.28
C ARG A 408 31.45 10.95 35.59
N LEU A 409 31.47 12.28 35.73
CA LEU A 409 31.87 12.93 36.97
C LEU A 409 30.84 12.69 38.09
N LEU A 410 29.53 12.66 37.76
CA LEU A 410 28.49 12.33 38.75
C LEU A 410 28.59 10.88 39.19
N ASP A 411 28.73 9.94 38.24
CA ASP A 411 28.89 8.52 38.54
C ASP A 411 30.08 8.27 39.48
N GLU A 412 31.22 8.93 39.21
CA GLU A 412 32.43 8.78 40.01
C GLU A 412 32.26 9.35 41.43
N ILE A 413 31.64 10.53 41.58
CA ILE A 413 31.39 11.09 42.91
C ILE A 413 30.42 10.20 43.70
N TYR A 414 29.38 9.67 43.06
CA TYR A 414 28.48 8.71 43.71
C TYR A 414 29.18 7.40 44.09
N SER A 415 30.12 6.92 43.27
CA SER A 415 30.98 5.77 43.58
C SER A 415 31.81 6.02 44.85
N VAL A 416 32.51 7.16 44.92
CA VAL A 416 33.28 7.57 46.11
C VAL A 416 32.39 7.69 47.35
N LEU A 417 31.19 8.28 47.21
CA LEU A 417 30.21 8.37 48.31
C LEU A 417 29.71 7.00 48.78
N ASN A 418 29.53 6.04 47.86
CA ASN A 418 29.12 4.68 48.21
C ASN A 418 30.25 3.89 48.90
N GLN A 419 31.50 4.10 48.47
CA GLN A 419 32.68 3.56 49.15
C GLN A 419 32.83 4.11 50.57
N LEU A 420 32.58 5.41 50.78
CA LEU A 420 32.57 6.03 52.12
C LEU A 420 31.53 5.46 53.07
N LYS A 421 30.41 4.95 52.53
CA LYS A 421 29.35 4.28 53.30
C LYS A 421 29.68 2.82 53.62
N THR A 422 30.31 2.09 52.70
CA THR A 422 30.53 0.64 52.79
C THR A 422 31.84 0.24 53.45
N GLN A 423 32.92 1.01 53.23
CA GLN A 423 34.25 0.67 53.73
C GLN A 423 34.57 1.38 55.06
N GLN A 424 35.36 0.71 55.91
CA GLN A 424 35.86 1.28 57.17
C GLN A 424 37.28 1.84 57.04
N THR A 425 38.09 1.32 56.12
CA THR A 425 39.47 1.74 55.83
C THR A 425 39.56 2.29 54.41
N PHE A 426 40.23 3.44 54.22
CA PHE A 426 40.30 4.12 52.93
C PHE A 426 41.74 4.18 52.41
N PRO A 427 41.95 4.05 51.08
CA PRO A 427 43.22 4.42 50.47
C PRO A 427 43.50 5.92 50.66
N ASN A 428 44.72 6.35 50.36
CA ASN A 428 45.13 7.75 50.48
C ASN A 428 44.10 8.68 49.79
N PRO A 429 43.56 9.71 50.46
CA PRO A 429 42.57 10.63 49.88
C PRO A 429 42.98 11.20 48.51
N ARG A 430 44.28 11.39 48.29
CA ARG A 430 44.83 11.90 47.03
C ARG A 430 44.64 10.92 45.87
N THR A 431 44.85 9.62 46.08
CA THR A 431 44.69 8.60 45.03
C THR A 431 43.22 8.32 44.77
N LEU A 432 42.38 8.36 45.81
CA LEU A 432 40.94 8.12 45.67
C LEU A 432 40.23 9.24 44.89
N LEU A 433 40.63 10.49 45.09
CA LEU A 433 39.99 11.66 44.47
C LEU A 433 40.66 12.12 43.17
N GLN A 434 41.71 11.42 42.70
CA GLN A 434 42.49 11.82 41.54
C GLN A 434 41.61 11.92 40.29
N GLU A 435 40.83 10.88 39.99
CA GLU A 435 39.95 10.86 38.82
C GLU A 435 38.87 11.95 38.89
N THR A 436 38.25 12.14 40.06
CA THR A 436 37.25 13.21 40.26
C THR A 436 37.87 14.61 40.06
N ARG A 437 39.12 14.80 40.53
CA ARG A 437 39.87 16.04 40.36
C ARG A 437 40.17 16.31 38.89
N ASP A 438 40.67 15.32 38.16
CA ASP A 438 41.06 15.48 36.75
C ASP A 438 39.83 15.75 35.88
N MET A 439 38.75 14.97 36.08
CA MET A 439 37.48 15.17 35.34
C MET A 439 36.82 16.52 35.62
N SER A 440 36.81 16.98 36.87
CA SER A 440 36.25 18.29 37.22
C SER A 440 37.06 19.44 36.62
N SER A 441 38.39 19.35 36.61
CA SER A 441 39.27 20.35 36.00
C SER A 441 39.08 20.41 34.47
N MET A 442 39.09 19.25 33.79
CA MET A 442 38.83 19.18 32.34
C MET A 442 37.45 19.73 31.97
N ALA A 443 36.42 19.46 32.79
CA ALA A 443 35.07 19.95 32.53
C ALA A 443 34.98 21.47 32.63
N ILE A 444 35.62 22.08 33.64
CA ILE A 444 35.63 23.54 33.85
C ILE A 444 36.37 24.25 32.72
N GLU A 445 37.52 23.74 32.32
CA GLU A 445 38.34 24.30 31.23
C GLU A 445 37.57 24.25 29.90
N HIS A 446 37.01 23.10 29.55
CA HIS A 446 36.20 22.94 28.34
C HIS A 446 34.99 23.89 28.32
N PHE A 447 34.32 24.11 29.46
CA PHE A 447 33.20 25.02 29.52
C PHE A 447 33.60 26.46 29.21
N ARG A 448 34.66 26.95 29.85
CA ARG A 448 35.15 28.32 29.70
C ARG A 448 35.67 28.61 28.30
N GLU A 449 36.37 27.65 27.71
CA GLU A 449 36.99 27.86 26.39
C GLU A 449 36.02 27.66 25.22
N GLN A 450 35.15 26.65 25.30
CA GLN A 450 34.40 26.20 24.11
C GLN A 450 32.90 26.49 24.16
N ILE A 451 32.31 26.55 25.36
CA ILE A 451 30.85 26.61 25.54
C ILE A 451 30.42 28.03 25.92
N GLU A 452 31.07 28.65 26.90
CA GLU A 452 30.74 29.98 27.42
C GLU A 452 30.75 31.08 26.34
N PRO A 453 31.73 31.18 25.43
CA PRO A 453 31.73 32.19 24.37
C PRO A 453 30.55 32.04 23.40
N LYS A 454 30.15 30.79 23.08
CA LYS A 454 29.03 30.49 22.17
C LYS A 454 27.68 30.90 22.79
N LEU A 455 27.53 30.71 24.11
CA LEU A 455 26.31 31.07 24.84
C LEU A 455 26.10 32.59 24.91
N GLN A 456 27.17 33.37 25.07
CA GLN A 456 27.08 34.83 25.10
C GLN A 456 26.58 35.38 23.76
N GLN A 457 27.04 34.84 22.62
CA GLN A 457 26.57 35.23 21.29
C GLN A 457 25.06 34.96 21.08
N THR A 458 24.53 33.85 21.60
CA THR A 458 23.11 33.49 21.45
C THR A 458 22.18 34.43 22.25
N ARG A 459 22.68 34.97 23.37
CA ARG A 459 21.96 35.91 24.23
C ARG A 459 21.76 37.29 23.58
N PHE A 460 22.72 37.75 22.77
CA PHE A 460 22.60 39.00 22.01
C PHE A 460 21.62 38.90 20.84
N ALA A 461 21.55 37.74 20.17
CA ALA A 461 20.62 37.52 19.06
C ALA A 461 19.15 37.48 19.52
N SER A 462 18.87 36.91 20.70
CA SER A 462 17.51 36.82 21.24
C SER A 462 16.95 38.16 21.73
N LEU A 463 17.80 39.05 22.27
CA LEU A 463 17.41 40.42 22.64
C LEU A 463 17.11 41.31 21.42
N ALA A 464 17.79 41.11 20.29
CA ALA A 464 17.52 41.82 19.04
C ALA A 464 16.12 41.50 18.48
N VAL A 465 15.68 40.24 18.60
CA VAL A 465 14.35 39.78 18.14
C VAL A 465 13.21 40.31 19.02
N ILE A 466 13.44 40.52 20.32
CA ILE A 466 12.42 41.13 21.20
C ILE A 466 12.24 42.61 20.86
N ARG A 467 13.31 43.31 20.48
CA ARG A 467 13.25 44.74 20.12
C ARG A 467 12.54 44.98 18.79
N SER A 468 12.59 44.04 17.84
CA SER A 468 11.87 44.12 16.56
C SER A 468 10.36 43.81 16.67
N ASN A 469 9.95 43.08 17.72
CA ASN A 469 8.54 42.69 17.91
C ASN A 469 7.72 43.73 18.68
N LEU A 470 8.36 44.79 19.21
CA LEU A 470 7.69 45.88 19.96
C LEU A 470 7.40 47.13 19.10
N THR A 471 7.80 47.16 17.82
CA THR A 471 7.62 48.33 16.94
C THR A 471 6.43 48.24 15.97
N THR A 472 5.51 47.29 16.15
CA THR A 472 4.33 47.10 15.26
C THR A 472 2.97 47.26 15.94
N PHE A 473 2.87 48.11 16.95
CA PHE A 473 1.57 48.61 17.43
C PHE A 473 1.61 50.10 17.71
N SER A 474 1.25 50.89 16.70
CA SER A 474 0.81 52.28 16.90
C SER A 474 -0.61 52.27 17.49
N PRO A 475 -0.87 52.98 18.60
CA PRO A 475 -2.20 53.11 19.18
C PRO A 475 -2.96 54.23 18.46
N SER A 476 -4.13 53.91 17.89
CA SER A 476 -5.07 54.92 17.40
C SER A 476 -5.81 55.55 18.58
N THR A 477 -5.61 56.85 18.67
CA THR A 477 -6.22 57.85 19.54
C THR A 477 -7.73 57.94 19.31
N THR A 478 -8.52 57.76 20.37
CA THR A 478 -9.85 58.39 20.48
C THR A 478 -9.74 59.54 21.47
N HIS A 479 -9.96 60.74 20.95
CA HIS A 479 -10.13 61.96 21.72
C HIS A 479 -11.32 61.83 22.68
N THR A 480 -11.13 62.26 23.93
CA THR A 480 -12.12 63.15 24.56
C THR A 480 -11.46 63.96 25.65
N SER A 481 -11.69 65.26 25.56
CA SER A 481 -11.10 66.36 26.29
C SER A 481 -11.58 66.47 27.73
N VAL A 482 -10.66 67.02 28.52
CA VAL A 482 -10.73 67.51 29.90
C VAL A 482 -11.95 68.40 30.17
N SER A 483 -12.60 68.22 31.33
CA SER A 483 -13.10 69.33 32.14
C SER A 483 -13.16 68.96 33.62
N THR A 484 -12.85 69.95 34.44
CA THR A 484 -12.42 69.91 35.84
C THR A 484 -13.57 69.99 36.85
N HIS A 485 -13.30 69.46 38.04
CA HIS A 485 -14.04 69.47 39.32
C HIS A 485 -15.19 70.49 39.56
N HIS A 486 -16.31 70.01 40.13
CA HIS A 486 -16.85 70.46 41.43
C HIS A 486 -17.99 69.55 41.98
N HIS A 487 -18.01 69.35 43.30
CA HIS A 487 -19.04 68.66 44.12
C HIS A 487 -20.30 69.53 44.28
N PRO A 488 -21.53 68.96 44.46
CA PRO A 488 -22.00 68.65 45.82
C PRO A 488 -22.99 67.46 46.01
N LYS A 489 -22.87 66.84 47.19
CA LYS A 489 -23.87 66.26 48.11
C LYS A 489 -25.06 65.37 47.60
N ARG A 490 -25.18 64.23 48.31
CA ARG A 490 -26.39 63.44 48.66
C ARG A 490 -27.02 62.51 47.61
N SER A 491 -26.75 61.21 47.72
CA SER A 491 -27.74 60.15 48.03
C SER A 491 -27.09 58.78 47.80
N THR A 492 -26.78 58.07 48.88
CA THR A 492 -26.17 56.73 48.86
C THR A 492 -27.01 55.70 48.11
N ASN A 493 -28.31 55.93 47.93
CA ASN A 493 -29.21 55.03 47.20
C ASN A 493 -29.18 55.22 45.67
N GLY A 494 -28.77 56.38 45.17
CA GLY A 494 -28.65 56.64 43.73
C GLY A 494 -27.37 56.05 43.13
N LEU A 495 -26.25 56.11 43.87
CA LEU A 495 -24.97 55.57 43.44
C LEU A 495 -25.00 54.04 43.34
N LEU A 496 -25.63 53.36 44.31
CA LEU A 496 -25.84 51.92 44.28
C LEU A 496 -26.73 51.48 43.12
N ARG A 497 -27.83 52.19 42.84
CA ARG A 497 -28.67 51.90 41.65
C ARG A 497 -27.92 52.09 40.34
N HIS A 498 -27.17 53.19 40.20
CA HIS A 498 -26.38 53.43 39.00
C HIS A 498 -25.22 52.42 38.84
N GLN A 499 -24.62 51.97 39.95
CA GLN A 499 -23.62 50.89 39.93
C GLN A 499 -24.24 49.53 39.58
N ILE A 500 -25.44 49.23 40.09
CA ILE A 500 -26.19 48.01 39.77
C ILE A 500 -26.61 48.03 38.29
N ASP A 501 -27.09 49.15 37.76
CA ASP A 501 -27.51 49.25 36.37
C ASP A 501 -26.33 49.21 35.39
N THR A 502 -25.18 49.80 35.77
CA THR A 502 -23.95 49.66 34.98
C THR A 502 -23.38 48.25 35.03
N LEU A 503 -23.46 47.56 36.18
CA LEU A 503 -23.10 46.16 36.30
C LEU A 503 -24.06 45.25 35.50
N ASN A 504 -25.36 45.47 35.59
CA ASN A 504 -26.36 44.72 34.83
C ASN A 504 -26.18 44.91 33.32
N ASN A 505 -25.89 46.13 32.87
CA ASN A 505 -25.58 46.38 31.46
C ASN A 505 -24.25 45.75 31.02
N ARG A 506 -23.23 45.70 31.88
CA ARG A 506 -21.98 44.96 31.61
C ARG A 506 -22.21 43.45 31.53
N VAL A 507 -23.00 42.90 32.46
CA VAL A 507 -23.38 41.48 32.48
C VAL A 507 -24.24 41.14 31.25
N TYR A 508 -25.16 42.01 30.85
CA TYR A 508 -25.96 41.83 29.64
C TYR A 508 -25.10 41.84 28.36
N LYS A 509 -24.17 42.80 28.24
CA LYS A 509 -23.20 42.82 27.13
C LYS A 509 -22.29 41.58 27.13
N GLN A 510 -21.78 41.16 28.29
CA GLN A 510 -20.98 39.94 28.41
C GLN A 510 -21.81 38.70 28.03
N ASN A 511 -23.08 38.61 28.43
CA ASN A 511 -23.97 37.51 28.05
C ASN A 511 -24.25 37.47 26.54
N LEU A 512 -24.36 38.63 25.88
CA LEU A 512 -24.49 38.70 24.42
C LEU A 512 -23.21 38.23 23.71
N ILE A 513 -22.04 38.63 24.20
CA ILE A 513 -20.74 38.15 23.68
C ILE A 513 -20.59 36.65 23.90
N VAL A 514 -20.95 36.14 25.08
CA VAL A 514 -20.91 34.71 25.38
C VAL A 514 -21.89 33.94 24.49
N LYS A 515 -23.08 34.48 24.21
CA LYS A 515 -24.03 33.88 23.26
C LYS A 515 -23.47 33.85 21.83
N SER A 516 -22.86 34.93 21.35
CA SER A 516 -22.28 34.97 20.00
C SER A 516 -21.08 34.05 19.87
N GLN A 517 -20.20 34.00 20.88
CA GLN A 517 -19.08 33.06 20.95
C GLN A 517 -19.57 31.61 21.01
N LYS A 518 -20.64 31.31 21.76
CA LYS A 518 -21.23 29.96 21.83
C LYS A 518 -21.82 29.52 20.49
N TYR A 519 -22.40 30.45 19.73
CA TYR A 519 -22.87 30.19 18.37
C TYR A 519 -21.70 29.90 17.41
N GLN A 520 -20.64 30.71 17.46
CA GLN A 520 -19.43 30.47 16.66
C GLN A 520 -18.77 29.14 17.01
N ILE A 521 -18.64 28.80 18.30
CA ILE A 521 -18.09 27.51 18.75
C ILE A 521 -18.95 26.35 18.24
N ASN A 522 -20.28 26.47 18.24
CA ASN A 522 -21.16 25.43 17.70
C ASN A 522 -21.03 25.28 16.18
N HIS A 523 -20.90 26.39 15.45
CA HIS A 523 -20.63 26.38 14.02
C HIS A 523 -19.28 25.72 13.70
N TYR A 524 -18.22 26.08 14.43
CA TYR A 524 -16.90 25.44 14.30
C TYR A 524 -16.91 23.96 14.68
N LYS A 525 -17.69 23.55 15.69
CA LYS A 525 -17.90 22.13 16.04
C LYS A 525 -18.60 21.36 14.92
N GLN A 526 -19.56 21.96 14.22
CA GLN A 526 -20.20 21.34 13.06
C GLN A 526 -19.23 21.19 11.88
N LEU A 527 -18.47 22.24 11.57
CA LEU A 527 -17.41 22.21 10.54
C LEU A 527 -16.33 21.17 10.85
N LEU A 528 -15.90 21.07 12.11
CA LEU A 528 -14.97 20.04 12.57
C LEU A 528 -15.59 18.64 12.38
N ARG A 529 -16.85 18.42 12.73
CA ARG A 529 -17.52 17.12 12.49
C ARG A 529 -17.58 16.74 11.01
N ILE A 530 -17.84 17.70 10.12
CA ILE A 530 -17.87 17.48 8.66
C ILE A 530 -16.45 17.15 8.16
N ARG A 531 -15.43 17.93 8.55
CA ARG A 531 -14.03 17.64 8.21
C ARG A 531 -13.56 16.30 8.75
N THR A 532 -13.90 15.96 9.99
CA THR A 532 -13.53 14.67 10.61
C THR A 532 -14.17 13.51 9.86
N LYS A 533 -15.45 13.63 9.45
CA LYS A 533 -16.12 12.62 8.61
C LYS A 533 -15.45 12.47 7.24
N SER A 534 -15.02 13.58 6.62
CA SER A 534 -14.28 13.55 5.35
C SER A 534 -12.92 12.89 5.51
N LEU A 535 -12.18 13.23 6.56
CA LEU A 535 -10.86 12.70 6.86
C LEU A 535 -10.91 11.19 7.16
N VAL A 536 -11.94 10.72 7.87
CA VAL A 536 -12.20 9.28 8.07
C VAL A 536 -12.51 8.57 6.76
N ARG A 537 -13.26 9.19 5.83
CA ARG A 537 -13.51 8.63 4.49
C ARG A 537 -12.22 8.57 3.66
N GLN A 538 -11.37 9.59 3.72
CA GLN A 538 -10.07 9.61 3.06
C GLN A 538 -9.12 8.55 3.65
N HIS A 539 -9.03 8.43 4.97
CA HIS A 539 -8.24 7.39 5.63
C HIS A 539 -8.71 5.98 5.30
N LYS A 540 -10.03 5.75 5.18
CA LYS A 540 -10.57 4.47 4.70
C LYS A 540 -10.19 4.17 3.25
N ARG A 541 -10.17 5.19 2.38
CA ARG A 541 -9.69 5.05 1.00
C ARG A 541 -8.19 4.74 0.96
N LEU A 542 -7.38 5.44 1.75
CA LEU A 542 -5.93 5.25 1.81
C LEU A 542 -5.56 3.83 2.29
N ARG A 543 -6.19 3.34 3.37
CA ARG A 543 -5.99 1.95 3.82
C ARG A 543 -6.43 0.91 2.78
N CYS A 544 -7.48 1.21 2.00
CA CYS A 544 -7.94 0.33 0.93
C CYS A 544 -6.93 0.30 -0.24
N LEU A 545 -6.32 1.45 -0.56
CA LEU A 545 -5.28 1.56 -1.58
C LEU A 545 -3.98 0.90 -1.13
N GLU A 546 -3.54 1.09 0.11
CA GLU A 546 -2.36 0.41 0.68
C GLU A 546 -2.53 -1.11 0.71
N LYS A 547 -3.74 -1.59 1.07
CA LYS A 547 -4.04 -3.03 1.02
C LYS A 547 -3.96 -3.58 -0.40
N LYS A 548 -4.50 -2.86 -1.39
CA LYS A 548 -4.39 -3.23 -2.81
C LYS A 548 -2.94 -3.19 -3.30
N SER A 549 -2.13 -2.22 -2.86
CA SER A 549 -0.70 -2.12 -3.20
C SER A 549 0.10 -3.31 -2.68
N LYS A 550 -0.14 -3.71 -1.42
CA LYS A 550 0.50 -4.90 -0.83
C LYS A 550 0.06 -6.20 -1.50
N GLU A 551 -1.22 -6.30 -1.88
CA GLU A 551 -1.75 -7.43 -2.65
C GLU A 551 -1.11 -7.50 -4.06
N THR A 552 -0.86 -6.36 -4.71
CA THR A 552 -0.16 -6.32 -6.01
C THR A 552 1.33 -6.67 -5.90
N GLU A 553 2.01 -6.24 -4.84
CA GLU A 553 3.43 -6.56 -4.63
C GLU A 553 3.67 -8.04 -4.31
N GLN A 554 2.79 -8.66 -3.51
CA GLN A 554 2.85 -10.11 -3.25
C GLN A 554 2.66 -10.92 -4.53
N LEU A 555 1.74 -10.49 -5.38
CA LEU A 555 1.45 -11.14 -6.65
C LEU A 555 2.59 -10.96 -7.66
N LEU A 556 3.29 -9.82 -7.62
CA LEU A 556 4.50 -9.57 -8.40
C LEU A 556 5.66 -10.46 -7.95
N MET A 557 5.82 -10.70 -6.64
CA MET A 557 6.82 -11.66 -6.15
C MET A 557 6.50 -13.10 -6.54
N GLU A 558 5.22 -13.49 -6.55
CA GLU A 558 4.78 -14.82 -6.98
C GLU A 558 5.05 -15.03 -8.47
N ILE A 559 4.70 -14.05 -9.31
CA ILE A 559 5.03 -14.06 -10.75
C ILE A 559 6.54 -14.13 -10.98
N ARG A 560 7.34 -13.40 -10.19
CA ARG A 560 8.80 -13.40 -10.33
C ARG A 560 9.40 -14.75 -9.97
N LYS A 561 8.90 -15.38 -8.90
CA LYS A 561 9.30 -16.72 -8.48
C LYS A 561 8.96 -17.78 -9.53
N ASP A 562 7.77 -17.68 -10.12
CA ASP A 562 7.34 -18.62 -11.17
C ASP A 562 8.19 -18.44 -12.44
N ASN A 563 8.50 -17.21 -12.82
CA ASN A 563 9.42 -16.91 -13.93
C ASN A 563 10.85 -17.42 -13.64
N ASP A 564 11.35 -17.25 -12.42
CA ASP A 564 12.68 -17.76 -12.03
C ASP A 564 12.73 -19.29 -12.06
N THR A 565 11.65 -19.98 -11.65
CA THR A 565 11.56 -21.44 -11.77
C THR A 565 11.44 -21.91 -13.22
N LEU A 566 10.77 -21.15 -14.09
CA LEU A 566 10.73 -21.41 -15.53
C LEU A 566 12.10 -21.20 -16.17
N LEU A 567 12.84 -20.16 -15.77
CA LEU A 567 14.22 -19.92 -16.19
C LEU A 567 15.14 -21.06 -15.74
N GLN A 568 15.08 -21.49 -14.48
CA GLN A 568 15.88 -22.61 -14.00
C GLN A 568 15.58 -23.92 -14.74
N ARG A 569 14.31 -24.17 -15.09
CA ARG A 569 13.94 -25.34 -15.92
C ARG A 569 14.44 -25.21 -17.35
N PHE A 570 14.47 -23.99 -17.90
CA PHE A 570 15.02 -23.71 -19.21
C PHE A 570 16.55 -23.88 -19.23
N ASP A 571 17.26 -23.39 -18.22
CA ASP A 571 18.71 -23.53 -18.09
C ASP A 571 19.11 -25.01 -17.88
N GLN A 572 18.37 -25.74 -17.05
CA GLN A 572 18.57 -27.18 -16.86
C GLN A 572 18.29 -27.97 -18.15
N PHE A 573 17.31 -27.53 -18.94
CA PHE A 573 17.04 -28.06 -20.27
C PHE A 573 18.20 -27.77 -21.25
N MET A 574 18.72 -26.53 -21.28
CA MET A 574 19.85 -26.15 -22.13
C MET A 574 21.12 -26.94 -21.79
N LEU A 575 21.36 -27.23 -20.50
CA LEU A 575 22.46 -28.09 -20.05
C LEU A 575 22.29 -29.55 -20.52
N THR A 576 21.09 -30.12 -20.45
CA THR A 576 20.82 -31.46 -21.02
C THR A 576 20.80 -31.52 -22.55
N TYR A 577 20.58 -30.37 -23.20
CA TYR A 577 20.62 -30.20 -24.66
C TYR A 577 22.07 -30.19 -25.17
N ASP A 578 23.00 -29.57 -24.44
CA ASP A 578 24.41 -29.52 -24.78
C ASP A 578 25.06 -30.94 -24.77
N GLU A 579 24.69 -31.78 -23.79
CA GLU A 579 25.15 -33.18 -23.71
C GLU A 579 24.62 -34.08 -24.84
N ARG A 580 23.45 -33.76 -25.43
CA ARG A 580 22.80 -34.59 -26.47
C ARG A 580 23.07 -34.11 -27.90
N SER A 581 23.46 -32.85 -28.09
CA SER A 581 23.73 -32.24 -29.40
C SER A 581 24.88 -32.93 -30.15
N HIS A 582 25.85 -33.49 -29.42
CA HIS A 582 27.06 -34.10 -29.98
C HIS A 582 26.86 -35.51 -30.59
N ARG A 583 25.64 -36.09 -30.56
CA ARG A 583 25.41 -37.50 -30.96
C ARG A 583 24.36 -37.75 -32.05
N MET A 584 23.71 -36.74 -32.65
CA MET A 584 22.60 -36.95 -33.61
C MET A 584 22.81 -36.29 -34.98
N SER A 585 22.30 -36.92 -36.04
CA SER A 585 22.26 -36.37 -37.39
C SER A 585 21.14 -35.32 -37.58
N THR A 586 21.38 -34.37 -38.48
CA THR A 586 20.61 -33.13 -38.74
C THR A 586 19.11 -33.32 -39.02
N ASP A 587 18.72 -34.44 -39.65
CA ASP A 587 17.30 -34.68 -39.98
C ASP A 587 16.48 -35.19 -38.78
N LYS A 588 17.06 -36.08 -37.97
CA LYS A 588 16.44 -36.51 -36.70
C LYS A 588 16.38 -35.35 -35.71
N TYR A 589 17.35 -34.45 -35.78
CA TYR A 589 17.45 -33.23 -34.99
C TYR A 589 16.31 -32.24 -35.29
N MET A 590 15.99 -31.99 -36.57
CA MET A 590 14.88 -31.10 -36.96
C MET A 590 13.49 -31.65 -36.58
N ILE A 591 13.32 -32.98 -36.61
CA ILE A 591 12.07 -33.64 -36.20
C ILE A 591 11.91 -33.56 -34.67
N LEU A 592 12.97 -33.77 -33.90
CA LEU A 592 12.94 -33.67 -32.44
C LEU A 592 12.63 -32.24 -31.98
N ILE A 593 13.25 -31.23 -32.60
CA ILE A 593 13.00 -29.81 -32.33
C ILE A 593 11.55 -29.45 -32.63
N ARG A 594 11.02 -29.80 -33.82
CA ARG A 594 9.61 -29.49 -34.15
C ARG A 594 8.62 -30.12 -33.18
N ARG A 595 8.90 -31.34 -32.71
CA ARG A 595 8.02 -32.07 -31.79
C ARG A 595 8.07 -31.50 -30.37
N GLN A 596 9.25 -31.12 -29.89
CA GLN A 596 9.40 -30.54 -28.55
C GLN A 596 9.05 -29.05 -28.47
N THR A 597 9.29 -28.27 -29.53
CA THR A 597 8.86 -26.86 -29.62
C THR A 597 7.33 -26.77 -29.62
N ARG A 598 6.64 -27.72 -30.26
CA ARG A 598 5.16 -27.83 -30.18
C ARG A 598 4.69 -28.17 -28.77
N PHE A 599 5.39 -29.05 -28.06
CA PHE A 599 5.07 -29.39 -26.68
C PHE A 599 5.26 -28.17 -25.75
N PHE A 600 6.39 -27.46 -25.87
CA PHE A 600 6.67 -26.27 -25.08
C PHE A 600 5.73 -25.09 -25.41
N LEU A 601 5.39 -24.87 -26.69
CA LEU A 601 4.38 -23.89 -27.11
C LEU A 601 2.97 -24.27 -26.62
N HIS A 602 2.66 -25.56 -26.53
CA HIS A 602 1.40 -26.05 -26.00
C HIS A 602 1.32 -25.83 -24.48
N GLU A 603 2.42 -26.02 -23.76
CA GLU A 603 2.51 -25.83 -22.31
C GLU A 603 2.54 -24.35 -21.91
N ILE A 604 3.21 -23.51 -22.70
CA ILE A 604 3.14 -22.04 -22.65
C ILE A 604 1.71 -21.56 -22.98
N ARG A 605 1.04 -22.12 -24.01
CA ARG A 605 -0.37 -21.84 -24.28
C ARG A 605 -1.26 -22.23 -23.10
N ARG A 606 -1.02 -23.38 -22.48
CA ARG A 606 -1.81 -23.86 -21.34
C ARG A 606 -1.66 -22.94 -20.13
N THR A 607 -0.44 -22.48 -19.83
CA THR A 607 -0.16 -21.56 -18.71
C THR A 607 -0.55 -20.10 -19.00
N LEU A 608 -0.46 -19.62 -20.25
CA LEU A 608 -0.89 -18.26 -20.62
C LEU A 608 -2.41 -18.13 -20.84
N ILE A 609 -3.10 -19.18 -21.27
CA ILE A 609 -4.51 -19.10 -21.68
C ILE A 609 -5.45 -19.64 -20.58
N ALA A 610 -5.09 -20.69 -19.84
CA ALA A 610 -5.98 -21.29 -18.84
C ALA A 610 -5.95 -20.58 -17.46
N GLU A 611 -4.86 -19.88 -17.11
CA GLU A 611 -4.73 -19.24 -15.78
C GLU A 611 -4.76 -17.70 -15.79
N ARG A 612 -4.45 -17.04 -16.93
CA ARG A 612 -4.26 -15.57 -16.97
C ARG A 612 -5.44 -14.75 -17.52
N ILE A 613 -6.39 -15.35 -18.23
CA ILE A 613 -7.53 -14.62 -18.82
C ILE A 613 -8.65 -14.31 -17.79
N PRO A 614 -8.99 -15.19 -16.82
CA PRO A 614 -9.99 -14.86 -15.80
C PRO A 614 -9.54 -13.77 -14.83
N GLN A 615 -8.22 -13.61 -14.62
CA GLN A 615 -7.65 -12.65 -13.66
C GLN A 615 -7.54 -11.21 -14.18
N TYR A 616 -7.56 -11.01 -15.50
CA TYR A 616 -7.60 -9.67 -16.11
C TYR A 616 -9.02 -9.11 -16.22
N LYS A 617 -10.04 -9.98 -16.21
CA LYS A 617 -11.46 -9.61 -16.34
C LYS A 617 -12.03 -8.95 -15.08
N GLU A 618 -11.47 -9.21 -13.89
CA GLU A 618 -11.84 -8.53 -12.63
C GLU A 618 -11.00 -7.28 -12.30
N ARG A 619 -9.89 -7.03 -13.02
CA ARG A 619 -8.95 -5.95 -12.70
C ARG A 619 -9.24 -4.61 -13.39
N SER A 620 -10.17 -4.54 -14.34
CA SER A 620 -10.65 -3.27 -14.92
C SER A 620 -11.86 -2.64 -14.21
N ALA A 621 -12.40 -3.30 -13.17
CA ALA A 621 -13.64 -2.91 -12.50
C ALA A 621 -13.48 -2.03 -11.24
N LEU A 622 -12.28 -1.55 -10.90
CA LEU A 622 -12.03 -0.93 -9.58
C LEU A 622 -11.23 0.38 -9.59
N LEU A 623 -11.75 1.38 -10.31
CA LEU A 623 -11.64 2.81 -9.94
C LEU A 623 -13.05 3.38 -9.65
N PRO A 624 -13.18 4.37 -8.75
CA PRO A 624 -14.37 4.50 -7.90
C PRO A 624 -15.48 5.36 -8.52
N GLY A 625 -16.66 4.76 -8.69
CA GLY A 625 -17.93 5.45 -8.84
C GLY A 625 -19.06 4.50 -8.47
N GLY A 626 -19.54 4.56 -7.23
CA GLY A 626 -20.67 3.74 -6.78
C GLY A 626 -21.99 4.41 -7.10
N LEU A 627 -22.78 3.81 -7.99
CA LEU A 627 -24.24 3.87 -8.01
C LEU A 627 -24.75 2.46 -8.31
N ASN A 628 -25.43 1.86 -7.34
CA ASN A 628 -26.08 0.56 -7.45
C ASN A 628 -27.31 0.68 -8.37
N THR A 629 -27.11 0.48 -9.65
CA THR A 629 -28.10 -0.02 -10.62
C THR A 629 -27.33 -0.76 -11.71
N PRO A 630 -27.90 -1.79 -12.35
CA PRO A 630 -27.25 -2.52 -13.43
C PRO A 630 -27.14 -1.58 -14.64
N PHE A 631 -26.08 -0.79 -14.70
CA PHE A 631 -25.79 0.07 -15.85
C PHE A 631 -24.92 -0.70 -16.85
N PRO A 632 -25.17 -0.55 -18.16
CA PRO A 632 -24.56 -1.34 -19.21
C PRO A 632 -23.04 -1.17 -19.23
N VAL A 633 -22.32 -2.23 -19.61
CA VAL A 633 -20.86 -2.31 -19.73
C VAL A 633 -20.29 -1.24 -20.69
N VAL A 634 -21.13 -0.63 -21.53
CA VAL A 634 -20.81 0.44 -22.48
C VAL A 634 -21.20 1.79 -21.86
N VAL A 635 -20.22 2.61 -21.49
CA VAL A 635 -20.44 4.04 -21.29
C VAL A 635 -20.37 4.68 -22.67
N GLU A 636 -21.42 5.38 -23.07
CA GLU A 636 -21.50 6.03 -24.37
C GLU A 636 -20.34 7.04 -24.53
N PRO A 637 -19.63 7.03 -25.67
CA PRO A 637 -18.56 7.99 -25.94
C PRO A 637 -19.11 9.42 -25.96
N ASP A 638 -18.46 10.34 -25.25
CA ASP A 638 -18.91 11.74 -25.14
C ASP A 638 -18.30 12.60 -26.26
N ILE A 639 -18.75 12.32 -27.48
CA ILE A 639 -18.32 13.02 -28.70
C ILE A 639 -18.95 14.41 -28.71
N ASP A 640 -18.15 15.44 -28.99
CA ASP A 640 -18.61 16.84 -29.05
C ASP A 640 -19.40 17.12 -30.34
N LEU A 641 -20.59 16.54 -30.42
CA LEU A 641 -21.46 16.63 -31.58
C LEU A 641 -21.99 18.05 -31.78
N GLU A 642 -22.10 18.84 -30.71
CA GLU A 642 -22.49 20.25 -30.79
C GLU A 642 -21.40 21.08 -31.49
N LEU A 643 -20.13 20.85 -31.19
CA LEU A 643 -19.02 21.50 -31.88
C LEU A 643 -18.91 21.03 -33.34
N LEU A 644 -19.04 19.73 -33.61
CA LEU A 644 -18.90 19.15 -34.94
C LEU A 644 -20.00 19.62 -35.92
N PHE A 645 -21.25 19.69 -35.46
CA PHE A 645 -22.40 20.10 -36.29
C PHE A 645 -22.69 21.60 -36.25
N LYS A 646 -21.92 22.39 -35.50
CA LYS A 646 -21.97 23.87 -35.61
C LYS A 646 -21.48 24.35 -36.98
N SER A 647 -20.61 23.59 -37.64
CA SER A 647 -20.04 23.91 -38.97
C SER A 647 -19.87 22.63 -39.80
N PRO A 648 -20.96 22.05 -40.34
CA PRO A 648 -20.91 20.77 -41.06
C PRO A 648 -20.04 20.80 -42.33
N GLU A 649 -19.93 21.97 -42.97
CA GLU A 649 -19.07 22.19 -44.14
C GLU A 649 -17.58 21.90 -43.84
N ARG A 650 -17.09 22.28 -42.65
CA ARG A 650 -15.71 22.04 -42.21
C ARG A 650 -15.45 20.57 -41.91
N LEU A 651 -16.44 19.89 -41.32
CA LEU A 651 -16.37 18.44 -41.11
C LEU A 651 -16.28 17.72 -42.46
N GLN A 652 -17.08 18.16 -43.44
CA GLN A 652 -17.04 17.61 -44.80
C GLN A 652 -15.70 17.88 -45.49
N GLU A 653 -15.12 19.08 -45.36
CA GLU A 653 -13.79 19.40 -45.88
C GLU A 653 -12.70 18.50 -45.26
N ASN A 654 -12.72 18.32 -43.93
CA ASN A 654 -11.79 17.43 -43.23
C ASN A 654 -11.88 15.98 -43.76
N LEU A 655 -13.10 15.46 -43.92
CA LEU A 655 -13.34 14.11 -44.47
C LEU A 655 -12.84 13.98 -45.92
N GLN A 656 -13.07 15.00 -46.75
CA GLN A 656 -12.57 15.05 -48.12
C GLN A 656 -11.03 15.05 -48.16
N ARG A 657 -10.38 15.89 -47.36
CA ARG A 657 -8.90 15.93 -47.26
C ARG A 657 -8.32 14.58 -46.83
N ARG A 658 -9.01 13.82 -45.96
CA ARG A 658 -8.59 12.47 -45.52
C ARG A 658 -8.97 11.33 -46.47
N HIS A 659 -9.75 11.59 -47.51
CA HIS A 659 -10.38 10.55 -48.35
C HIS A 659 -11.22 9.54 -47.52
N TRP A 660 -11.91 10.04 -46.49
CA TRP A 660 -12.66 9.22 -45.53
C TRP A 660 -14.14 9.15 -45.91
N ILE A 661 -14.68 7.94 -46.05
CA ILE A 661 -16.04 7.72 -46.58
C ILE A 661 -17.06 7.66 -45.44
N VAL A 662 -17.72 8.79 -45.15
CA VAL A 662 -18.83 8.88 -44.17
C VAL A 662 -19.93 9.80 -44.71
N ASP A 663 -21.19 9.38 -44.60
CA ASP A 663 -22.35 10.18 -44.98
C ASP A 663 -22.74 11.16 -43.86
N VAL A 664 -22.16 12.36 -43.90
CA VAL A 664 -22.35 13.41 -42.89
C VAL A 664 -23.82 13.81 -42.75
N LYS A 665 -24.57 13.90 -43.85
CA LYS A 665 -25.98 14.32 -43.85
C LYS A 665 -26.85 13.34 -43.08
N LYS A 666 -26.56 12.04 -43.22
CA LYS A 666 -27.24 11.00 -42.46
C LYS A 666 -26.93 11.08 -40.96
N VAL A 667 -25.67 11.28 -40.57
CA VAL A 667 -25.30 11.40 -39.14
C VAL A 667 -25.92 12.65 -38.51
N GLU A 668 -25.95 13.76 -39.24
CA GLU A 668 -26.60 15.00 -38.81
C GLU A 668 -28.12 14.82 -38.61
N HIS A 669 -28.79 14.14 -39.55
CA HIS A 669 -30.20 13.80 -39.45
C HIS A 669 -30.49 12.93 -38.22
N ASP A 670 -29.71 11.87 -38.01
CA ASP A 670 -29.86 10.95 -36.88
C ASP A 670 -29.62 11.66 -35.54
N TYR A 671 -28.66 12.60 -35.48
CA TYR A 671 -28.40 13.43 -34.30
C TYR A 671 -29.60 14.31 -33.93
N HIS A 672 -30.17 15.03 -34.90
CA HIS A 672 -31.33 15.88 -34.66
C HIS A 672 -32.56 15.08 -34.24
N LEU A 673 -32.76 13.90 -34.83
CA LEU A 673 -33.82 12.98 -34.46
C LEU A 673 -33.64 12.48 -33.01
N TRP A 674 -32.42 12.08 -32.65
CA TRP A 674 -32.07 11.65 -31.29
C TRP A 674 -32.30 12.78 -30.28
N LYS A 675 -31.85 14.00 -30.57
CA LYS A 675 -32.03 15.17 -29.70
C LYS A 675 -33.51 15.51 -29.48
N LYS A 676 -34.33 15.38 -30.53
CA LYS A 676 -35.78 15.59 -30.47
C LYS A 676 -36.46 14.53 -29.60
N LEU A 677 -36.18 13.24 -29.84
CA LEU A 677 -36.76 12.13 -29.07
C LEU A 677 -36.35 12.15 -27.60
N ASN A 678 -35.07 12.40 -27.32
CA ASN A 678 -34.55 12.47 -25.96
C ASN A 678 -35.22 13.63 -25.18
N LYS A 679 -35.39 14.80 -25.81
CA LYS A 679 -36.13 15.93 -25.23
C LYS A 679 -37.59 15.56 -24.91
N GLN A 680 -38.29 14.90 -25.84
CA GLN A 680 -39.67 14.43 -25.65
C GLN A 680 -39.79 13.46 -24.47
N ILE A 681 -38.87 12.50 -24.33
CA ILE A 681 -38.86 11.53 -23.23
C ILE A 681 -38.58 12.21 -21.89
N VAL A 682 -37.63 13.16 -21.82
CA VAL A 682 -37.33 13.90 -20.59
C VAL A 682 -38.51 14.77 -20.16
N GLU A 683 -39.17 15.45 -21.09
CA GLU A 683 -40.37 16.24 -20.83
C GLU A 683 -41.54 15.35 -20.38
N ALA A 684 -41.73 14.18 -21.00
CA ALA A 684 -42.74 13.20 -20.62
C ALA A 684 -42.44 12.55 -19.26
N ALA A 685 -41.19 12.26 -18.93
CA ALA A 685 -40.79 11.74 -17.61
C ALA A 685 -40.99 12.76 -16.49
N SER A 686 -40.86 14.05 -16.79
CA SER A 686 -41.08 15.14 -15.83
C SER A 686 -42.57 15.45 -15.58
N SER A 687 -43.45 15.08 -16.50
CA SER A 687 -44.89 15.33 -16.41
C SER A 687 -45.65 14.03 -16.11
N LYS A 688 -46.41 13.97 -15.00
CA LYS A 688 -47.19 12.78 -14.60
C LYS A 688 -48.38 12.44 -15.55
N ARG A 689 -48.38 12.93 -16.79
CA ARG A 689 -49.51 12.86 -17.74
C ARG A 689 -49.46 11.66 -18.69
N TYR A 690 -48.32 11.01 -18.88
CA TYR A 690 -48.12 10.00 -19.93
C TYR A 690 -48.30 8.56 -19.42
N ARG A 691 -48.80 7.67 -20.29
CA ARG A 691 -48.99 6.25 -19.97
C ARG A 691 -47.64 5.50 -20.03
N PRO A 692 -47.39 4.51 -19.14
CA PRO A 692 -46.15 3.73 -19.14
C PRO A 692 -45.83 3.01 -20.46
N GLU A 693 -46.86 2.62 -21.22
CA GLU A 693 -46.72 1.92 -22.51
C GLU A 693 -46.13 2.82 -23.60
N GLU A 694 -46.52 4.10 -23.65
CA GLU A 694 -45.99 5.08 -24.61
C GLU A 694 -44.52 5.40 -24.32
N LEU A 695 -44.16 5.50 -23.03
CA LEU A 695 -42.77 5.68 -22.60
C LEU A 695 -41.89 4.48 -22.95
N HIS A 696 -42.44 3.26 -22.90
CA HIS A 696 -41.71 2.05 -23.28
C HIS A 696 -41.43 2.03 -24.80
N GLN A 697 -42.42 2.35 -25.64
CA GLN A 697 -42.25 2.43 -27.09
C GLN A 697 -41.24 3.49 -27.51
N TRP A 698 -41.30 4.69 -26.92
CA TRP A 698 -40.30 5.73 -27.18
C TRP A 698 -38.91 5.34 -26.67
N GLY A 699 -38.84 4.59 -25.55
CA GLY A 699 -37.60 4.02 -25.04
C GLY A 699 -36.94 3.03 -25.99
N GLU A 700 -37.71 2.11 -26.59
CA GLU A 700 -37.20 1.16 -27.60
C GLU A 700 -36.75 1.87 -28.88
N GLN A 701 -37.53 2.85 -29.35
CA GLN A 701 -37.15 3.68 -30.49
C GLN A 701 -35.85 4.44 -30.22
N LEU A 702 -35.73 5.07 -29.05
CA LEU A 702 -34.51 5.78 -28.65
C LEU A 702 -33.32 4.82 -28.57
N TYR A 703 -33.48 3.63 -27.98
CA TYR A 703 -32.42 2.63 -27.88
C TYR A 703 -31.91 2.19 -29.27
N SER A 704 -32.83 1.87 -30.18
CA SER A 704 -32.48 1.47 -31.55
C SER A 704 -31.80 2.58 -32.36
N LEU A 705 -32.27 3.82 -32.19
CA LEU A 705 -31.68 5.00 -32.83
C LEU A 705 -30.30 5.30 -32.25
N ASN A 706 -30.15 5.23 -30.93
CA ASN A 706 -28.90 5.48 -30.22
C ASN A 706 -27.81 4.48 -30.65
N ALA A 707 -28.14 3.19 -30.80
CA ALA A 707 -27.19 2.21 -31.30
C ALA A 707 -26.68 2.53 -32.72
N LYS A 708 -27.58 2.88 -33.65
CA LYS A 708 -27.21 3.27 -35.03
C LYS A 708 -26.39 4.56 -35.06
N PHE A 709 -26.82 5.54 -34.26
CA PHE A 709 -26.20 6.85 -34.16
C PHE A 709 -24.78 6.77 -33.59
N LEU A 710 -24.58 6.01 -32.51
CA LEU A 710 -23.27 5.82 -31.88
C LEU A 710 -22.28 5.14 -32.82
N VAL A 711 -22.70 4.12 -33.57
CA VAL A 711 -21.85 3.45 -34.58
C VAL A 711 -21.42 4.45 -35.66
N ALA A 712 -22.33 5.32 -36.11
CA ALA A 712 -22.00 6.36 -37.08
C ALA A 712 -21.02 7.40 -36.51
N CYS A 713 -21.20 7.82 -35.25
CA CYS A 713 -20.31 8.77 -34.59
C CYS A 713 -18.91 8.22 -34.32
N LEU A 714 -18.80 6.94 -33.98
CA LEU A 714 -17.51 6.27 -33.76
C LEU A 714 -16.65 6.20 -35.04
N ARG A 715 -17.27 6.24 -36.22
CA ARG A 715 -16.59 6.25 -37.52
C ARG A 715 -16.02 7.61 -37.93
N LEU A 716 -16.35 8.68 -37.21
CA LEU A 716 -15.81 10.01 -37.48
C LEU A 716 -14.33 10.09 -37.05
N PRO A 717 -13.42 10.55 -37.93
CA PRO A 717 -12.01 10.75 -37.59
C PRO A 717 -11.82 12.05 -36.79
N ALA A 718 -10.61 12.23 -36.25
CA ALA A 718 -10.21 13.40 -35.52
C ALA A 718 -10.21 14.65 -36.41
N PRO A 719 -10.46 15.84 -35.84
CA PRO A 719 -10.18 17.12 -36.51
C PRO A 719 -8.75 17.17 -37.03
N LEU A 720 -8.54 17.61 -38.28
CA LEU A 720 -7.19 17.87 -38.80
C LEU A 720 -6.62 19.14 -38.15
N HIS A 721 -5.31 19.14 -37.91
CA HIS A 721 -4.57 20.33 -37.51
C HIS A 721 -4.27 21.21 -38.73
N ALA A 722 -4.26 22.54 -38.58
CA ALA A 722 -4.05 23.47 -39.69
C ALA A 722 -2.66 23.34 -40.36
N ALA A 723 -1.65 22.83 -39.65
CA ALA A 723 -0.31 22.57 -40.17
C ALA A 723 -0.19 21.31 -41.06
N VAL A 724 -1.27 20.53 -41.25
CA VAL A 724 -1.24 19.35 -42.12
C VAL A 724 -1.05 19.81 -43.58
N PRO A 725 -0.13 19.19 -44.36
CA PRO A 725 0.08 19.54 -45.76
C PRO A 725 -1.20 19.39 -46.59
N GLU A 726 -1.50 20.39 -47.42
CA GLU A 726 -2.65 20.35 -48.35
C GLU A 726 -2.34 19.53 -49.60
N THR A 727 -1.05 19.36 -49.94
CA THR A 727 -0.57 18.60 -51.09
C THR A 727 -0.56 17.10 -50.81
N SER A 728 -0.74 16.29 -51.86
CA SER A 728 -0.62 14.82 -51.78
C SER A 728 0.80 14.34 -51.45
N THR A 729 1.80 15.22 -51.51
CA THR A 729 3.19 14.93 -51.17
C THR A 729 3.48 15.26 -49.69
N PRO A 730 4.22 14.39 -48.98
CA PRO A 730 4.66 14.69 -47.62
C PRO A 730 5.62 15.89 -47.61
N LYS A 731 5.52 16.73 -46.58
CA LYS A 731 6.33 17.94 -46.46
C LYS A 731 7.60 17.64 -45.67
N LEU A 732 8.76 17.76 -46.31
CA LEU A 732 10.07 17.63 -45.65
C LEU A 732 10.30 18.81 -44.69
N LEU A 733 10.61 18.51 -43.43
CA LEU A 733 10.95 19.52 -42.43
C LEU A 733 12.46 19.65 -42.23
N PHE A 734 13.15 18.50 -42.16
CA PHE A 734 14.58 18.46 -41.86
C PHE A 734 15.22 17.16 -42.40
N GLU A 735 16.48 17.24 -42.82
CA GLU A 735 17.30 16.10 -43.23
C GLU A 735 18.70 16.25 -42.59
N TYR A 736 19.22 15.16 -42.02
CA TYR A 736 20.49 15.12 -41.30
C TYR A 736 21.35 13.97 -41.78
N GLY A 737 22.66 14.22 -41.85
CA GLY A 737 23.64 13.23 -42.29
C GLY A 737 23.71 13.10 -43.81
N SER A 738 24.92 12.84 -44.32
CA SER A 738 25.13 12.55 -45.74
C SER A 738 24.97 11.06 -46.02
N GLN A 739 24.26 10.70 -47.08
CA GLN A 739 24.24 9.33 -47.60
C GLN A 739 25.67 8.90 -47.93
N ARG A 740 26.11 7.74 -47.41
CA ARG A 740 27.41 7.18 -47.78
C ARG A 740 27.38 6.79 -49.25
N LYS A 741 28.09 7.54 -50.10
CA LYS A 741 28.40 7.12 -51.47
C LYS A 741 29.49 6.04 -51.40
N SER A 742 29.12 4.78 -51.16
CA SER A 742 30.08 3.68 -51.23
C SER A 742 30.28 3.24 -52.67
N SER A 743 31.55 3.07 -53.08
CA SER A 743 31.92 2.40 -54.34
C SER A 743 31.73 0.86 -54.29
N LEU A 744 31.28 0.34 -53.15
CA LEU A 744 31.02 -1.08 -52.88
C LEU A 744 29.51 -1.39 -52.94
N THR A 745 29.18 -2.60 -53.40
CA THR A 745 27.84 -3.17 -53.27
C THR A 745 27.54 -3.46 -51.80
N MET A 746 26.67 -2.64 -51.20
CA MET A 746 26.23 -2.81 -49.82
C MET A 746 25.46 -4.13 -49.68
N ARG A 747 25.80 -4.93 -48.66
CA ARG A 747 25.06 -6.16 -48.37
C ARG A 747 23.74 -5.81 -47.69
N SER A 748 22.69 -6.58 -47.96
CA SER A 748 21.43 -6.38 -47.25
C SER A 748 21.58 -6.82 -45.79
N TRP A 749 20.74 -6.28 -44.91
CA TRP A 749 20.68 -6.72 -43.52
C TRP A 749 20.40 -8.24 -43.41
N ARG A 750 19.72 -8.84 -44.40
CA ARG A 750 19.47 -10.29 -44.44
C ARG A 750 20.76 -11.07 -44.64
N ASP A 751 21.58 -10.67 -45.61
CA ASP A 751 22.86 -11.32 -45.91
C ASP A 751 23.87 -11.16 -44.75
N LEU A 752 23.73 -10.09 -43.96
CA LEU A 752 24.52 -9.87 -42.75
C LEU A 752 24.01 -10.71 -41.57
N ALA A 753 22.71 -11.00 -41.54
CA ALA A 753 22.04 -11.70 -40.45
C ALA A 753 21.95 -13.23 -40.67
N GLU A 754 22.39 -13.77 -41.81
CA GLU A 754 22.25 -15.18 -42.23
C GLU A 754 22.77 -16.24 -41.22
N VAL A 755 23.64 -15.89 -40.27
CA VAL A 755 24.11 -16.81 -39.20
C VAL A 755 23.19 -16.78 -37.96
N THR A 756 22.28 -15.81 -37.88
CA THR A 756 21.60 -15.38 -36.65
C THR A 756 20.10 -15.16 -36.79
N THR A 757 19.48 -15.33 -37.96
CA THR A 757 18.01 -15.22 -38.09
C THR A 757 17.41 -16.40 -38.83
N ILE A 758 16.38 -17.03 -38.23
CA ILE A 758 15.61 -18.12 -38.86
C ILE A 758 14.18 -17.63 -39.08
N ASP A 759 13.72 -17.66 -40.33
CA ASP A 759 12.33 -17.36 -40.66
C ASP A 759 11.43 -18.54 -40.27
N ALA A 760 10.44 -18.29 -39.41
CA ALA A 760 9.55 -19.32 -38.88
C ALA A 760 8.32 -19.56 -39.77
N ALA A 761 7.85 -18.48 -40.39
CA ALA A 761 6.67 -18.34 -41.25
C ALA A 761 6.74 -16.96 -41.96
N PRO A 762 5.93 -16.69 -43.00
CA PRO A 762 5.90 -15.39 -43.68
C PRO A 762 5.74 -14.24 -42.68
N PHE A 763 6.61 -13.23 -42.75
CA PHE A 763 6.64 -12.07 -41.84
C PHE A 763 7.00 -12.38 -40.37
N SER A 764 7.54 -13.56 -40.07
CA SER A 764 8.04 -13.90 -38.73
C SER A 764 9.50 -14.34 -38.76
N SER A 765 10.36 -13.55 -38.12
CA SER A 765 11.80 -13.79 -38.01
C SER A 765 12.19 -14.01 -36.55
N PHE A 766 12.96 -15.05 -36.27
CA PHE A 766 13.65 -15.19 -34.99
C PHE A 766 15.01 -14.51 -35.06
N ALA A 767 15.32 -13.66 -34.08
CA ALA A 767 16.66 -13.10 -33.88
C ALA A 767 17.45 -13.95 -32.88
N PHE A 768 18.69 -14.31 -33.23
CA PHE A 768 19.65 -15.05 -32.40
C PHE A 768 20.97 -14.29 -32.31
N GLY A 769 21.82 -14.66 -31.35
CA GLY A 769 23.20 -14.18 -31.24
C GLY A 769 23.33 -12.65 -31.20
N GLU A 770 24.29 -12.12 -31.96
CA GLU A 770 24.67 -10.69 -31.95
C GLU A 770 23.55 -9.77 -32.45
N PHE A 771 22.66 -10.24 -33.35
CA PHE A 771 21.54 -9.43 -33.84
C PHE A 771 20.48 -9.23 -32.76
N ALA A 772 20.16 -10.27 -31.98
CA ALA A 772 19.29 -10.14 -30.81
C ALA A 772 19.91 -9.24 -29.73
N GLN A 773 21.23 -9.32 -29.56
CA GLN A 773 21.97 -8.44 -28.65
C GLN A 773 21.89 -6.97 -29.10
N LEU A 774 21.95 -6.69 -30.40
CA LEU A 774 21.80 -5.34 -30.95
C LEU A 774 20.40 -4.77 -30.67
N GLU A 775 19.33 -5.54 -30.87
CA GLU A 775 17.97 -5.10 -30.52
C GLU A 775 17.86 -4.79 -29.03
N TYR A 776 18.44 -5.62 -28.16
CA TYR A 776 18.46 -5.39 -26.72
C TYR A 776 19.24 -4.12 -26.32
N ILE A 777 20.41 -3.89 -26.94
CA ILE A 777 21.23 -2.69 -26.70
C ILE A 777 20.45 -1.43 -27.10
N LEU A 778 19.78 -1.46 -28.26
CA LEU A 778 18.94 -0.35 -28.72
C LEU A 778 17.77 -0.08 -27.76
N LEU A 779 17.06 -1.13 -27.32
CA LEU A 779 16.00 -1.00 -26.31
C LEU A 779 16.50 -0.33 -25.03
N ASN A 780 17.62 -0.80 -24.50
CA ASN A 780 18.23 -0.25 -23.29
C ASN A 780 18.73 1.19 -23.48
N TYR A 781 19.27 1.52 -24.66
CA TYR A 781 19.72 2.87 -24.96
C TYR A 781 18.57 3.88 -24.86
N PHE A 782 17.47 3.62 -25.55
CA PHE A 782 16.30 4.50 -25.52
C PHE A 782 15.65 4.52 -24.13
N ASN A 783 15.56 3.37 -23.45
CA ASN A 783 15.04 3.27 -22.09
C ASN A 783 15.79 4.20 -21.11
N LYS A 784 17.13 4.08 -21.06
CA LYS A 784 17.99 4.95 -20.23
C LYS A 784 17.87 6.42 -20.60
N CYS A 785 17.72 6.73 -21.89
CA CYS A 785 17.54 8.11 -22.34
C CYS A 785 16.21 8.69 -21.86
N LEU A 786 15.10 7.95 -21.96
CA LEU A 786 13.78 8.41 -21.51
C LEU A 786 13.71 8.56 -19.98
N ASP A 787 14.35 7.65 -19.23
CA ASP A 787 14.50 7.79 -17.77
C ASP A 787 15.23 9.08 -17.38
N SER A 788 16.25 9.48 -18.15
CA SER A 788 16.99 10.73 -17.90
C SER A 788 16.15 12.00 -18.05
N TYR A 789 15.01 11.93 -18.75
CA TYR A 789 14.04 13.02 -18.89
C TYR A 789 12.93 12.99 -17.83
N ASN A 790 13.05 12.18 -16.76
CA ASN A 790 12.06 12.00 -15.69
C ASN A 790 10.67 11.52 -16.19
N MET A 791 10.64 10.77 -17.29
CA MET A 791 9.39 10.18 -17.80
C MET A 791 9.10 8.87 -17.04
N GLN A 792 7.82 8.57 -16.79
CA GLN A 792 7.47 7.37 -16.02
C GLN A 792 7.30 6.14 -16.90
N PHE A 793 7.92 5.03 -16.50
CA PHE A 793 7.70 3.73 -17.15
C PHE A 793 6.33 3.16 -16.80
N CYS A 794 5.59 2.70 -17.80
CA CYS A 794 4.34 1.96 -17.66
C CYS A 794 4.38 0.72 -18.55
N ALA A 795 3.94 -0.43 -18.03
CA ALA A 795 3.86 -1.66 -18.82
C ALA A 795 2.66 -1.59 -19.78
N ALA A 796 2.91 -1.67 -21.09
CA ALA A 796 1.84 -1.79 -22.08
C ALA A 796 1.11 -3.13 -21.95
N VAL A 797 -0.19 -3.08 -22.19
CA VAL A 797 -1.01 -4.27 -22.41
C VAL A 797 -0.80 -4.73 -23.86
N ASN A 798 -0.88 -6.03 -24.15
CA ASN A 798 -0.81 -6.55 -25.53
C ASN A 798 -2.15 -7.13 -26.03
N VAL A 799 -3.13 -7.31 -25.13
CA VAL A 799 -4.45 -7.87 -25.43
C VAL A 799 -5.55 -6.92 -24.92
N VAL A 800 -6.45 -6.47 -25.79
CA VAL A 800 -7.57 -5.59 -25.45
C VAL A 800 -8.91 -6.16 -25.90
N LYS A 801 -9.99 -5.61 -25.33
CA LYS A 801 -11.37 -5.92 -25.73
C LYS A 801 -11.78 -5.09 -26.95
N SER A 802 -12.79 -5.56 -27.69
CA SER A 802 -13.26 -4.95 -28.95
C SER A 802 -13.61 -3.46 -28.82
N PHE A 803 -14.26 -3.05 -27.71
CA PHE A 803 -14.64 -1.64 -27.51
C PHE A 803 -13.42 -0.69 -27.46
N VAL A 804 -12.25 -1.19 -27.02
CA VAL A 804 -11.03 -0.38 -26.98
C VAL A 804 -10.53 -0.12 -28.40
N ILE A 805 -10.70 -1.08 -29.31
CA ILE A 805 -10.32 -0.92 -30.72
C ILE A 805 -11.26 0.05 -31.44
N GLU A 806 -12.56 -0.09 -31.20
CA GLU A 806 -13.57 0.83 -31.73
C GLU A 806 -13.33 2.28 -31.29
N ALA A 807 -12.82 2.49 -30.08
CA ALA A 807 -12.45 3.82 -29.59
C ALA A 807 -11.33 4.50 -30.40
N PHE A 808 -10.54 3.75 -31.17
CA PHE A 808 -9.48 4.30 -32.03
C PHE A 808 -9.97 4.55 -33.46
N GLY A 809 -11.27 4.37 -33.73
CA GLY A 809 -11.88 4.60 -35.04
C GLY A 809 -11.71 3.44 -36.02
N TYR A 810 -11.32 2.25 -35.53
CA TYR A 810 -11.26 1.02 -36.33
C TYR A 810 -12.47 0.14 -36.04
N HIS A 811 -13.06 -0.45 -37.08
CA HIS A 811 -14.05 -1.48 -36.86
C HIS A 811 -13.36 -2.79 -36.44
N PHE A 812 -13.81 -3.46 -35.40
CA PHE A 812 -13.22 -4.75 -34.96
C PHE A 812 -13.30 -5.84 -36.05
N SER A 813 -14.23 -5.69 -37.01
CA SER A 813 -14.37 -6.58 -38.17
C SER A 813 -13.54 -6.15 -39.39
N ASP A 814 -12.76 -5.06 -39.32
CA ASP A 814 -11.73 -4.74 -40.32
C ASP A 814 -10.51 -5.64 -40.08
N ILE A 815 -10.72 -6.93 -40.39
CA ILE A 815 -9.87 -8.12 -40.11
C ILE A 815 -8.42 -7.98 -40.60
N LYS A 816 -8.11 -6.96 -41.40
CA LYS A 816 -6.78 -6.78 -42.00
C LYS A 816 -5.73 -6.31 -40.98
N ASN A 817 -6.11 -5.55 -39.96
CA ASN A 817 -5.11 -4.82 -39.16
C ASN A 817 -4.91 -5.34 -37.73
N VAL A 818 -5.69 -6.32 -37.29
CA VAL A 818 -5.71 -6.80 -35.89
C VAL A 818 -5.76 -8.32 -35.85
N PHE A 819 -4.99 -8.92 -34.92
CA PHE A 819 -5.09 -10.35 -34.65
C PHE A 819 -6.22 -10.63 -33.66
N ASN A 820 -7.23 -11.36 -34.10
CA ASN A 820 -8.36 -11.73 -33.24
C ASN A 820 -8.05 -13.03 -32.49
N ILE A 821 -8.20 -12.99 -31.17
CA ILE A 821 -8.19 -14.17 -30.31
C ILE A 821 -9.65 -14.52 -30.02
N VAL A 822 -10.08 -15.65 -30.59
CA VAL A 822 -11.36 -16.27 -30.22
C VAL A 822 -11.11 -17.05 -28.93
N ALA A 823 -11.71 -16.59 -27.83
CA ALA A 823 -11.80 -17.37 -26.61
C ALA A 823 -13.06 -18.22 -26.70
N GLU A 824 -12.91 -19.51 -27.01
CA GLU A 824 -13.98 -20.49 -26.82
C GLU A 824 -14.19 -20.66 -25.31
N ASN A 825 -15.39 -20.31 -24.83
CA ASN A 825 -15.80 -20.65 -23.48
C ASN A 825 -16.21 -22.13 -23.49
N GLU A 826 -15.70 -22.93 -22.55
CA GLU A 826 -16.12 -24.33 -22.35
C GLU A 826 -17.55 -24.46 -21.78
N ASP A 827 -18.28 -23.35 -21.60
CA ASP A 827 -19.67 -23.30 -21.13
C ASP A 827 -20.63 -23.00 -22.31
N ASP A 828 -21.61 -23.90 -22.51
CA ASP A 828 -22.62 -24.02 -23.59
C ASP A 828 -23.53 -22.80 -23.92
N ASP A 829 -23.08 -21.56 -23.80
CA ASP A 829 -23.84 -20.41 -24.31
C ASP A 829 -23.37 -20.05 -25.73
N GLU A 830 -24.04 -20.63 -26.74
CA GLU A 830 -23.83 -20.46 -28.20
C GLU A 830 -23.76 -18.99 -28.72
N ASN A 831 -23.91 -17.96 -27.88
CA ASN A 831 -24.03 -16.56 -28.33
C ASN A 831 -23.15 -15.52 -27.60
N SER A 832 -22.20 -15.90 -26.73
CA SER A 832 -21.30 -14.91 -26.11
C SER A 832 -19.81 -15.20 -26.31
N VAL A 833 -19.36 -15.16 -27.56
CA VAL A 833 -17.93 -15.15 -27.90
C VAL A 833 -17.31 -13.84 -27.40
N GLU A 834 -16.52 -13.88 -26.34
CA GLU A 834 -15.73 -12.71 -25.94
C GLU A 834 -14.54 -12.56 -26.90
N LEU A 835 -14.68 -11.66 -27.87
CA LEU A 835 -13.63 -11.31 -28.82
C LEU A 835 -12.53 -10.52 -28.11
N LEU A 836 -11.37 -11.16 -27.96
CA LEU A 836 -10.13 -10.52 -27.52
C LEU A 836 -9.27 -10.22 -28.73
N HIS A 837 -8.47 -9.17 -28.64
CA HIS A 837 -7.67 -8.72 -29.77
C HIS A 837 -6.23 -8.49 -29.35
N LEU A 838 -5.31 -9.15 -30.05
CA LEU A 838 -3.89 -8.81 -30.05
C LEU A 838 -3.71 -7.60 -30.95
N PHE A 839 -3.20 -6.54 -30.36
CA PHE A 839 -2.90 -5.31 -31.09
C PHE A 839 -1.43 -5.04 -30.99
N GLY A 840 -0.93 -4.31 -31.98
CA GLY A 840 0.44 -3.93 -32.04
C GLY A 840 0.70 -2.49 -31.60
N THR A 841 1.89 -2.28 -31.01
CA THR A 841 2.51 -0.98 -30.68
C THR A 841 2.85 -0.09 -31.88
N SER A 842 2.05 -0.13 -32.94
CA SER A 842 1.93 0.97 -33.91
C SER A 842 0.78 1.91 -33.56
N THR A 843 0.16 1.71 -32.38
CA THR A 843 -1.02 2.42 -31.92
C THR A 843 -0.89 2.72 -30.43
N PRO A 844 -1.38 3.87 -29.93
CA PRO A 844 -1.35 4.19 -28.50
C PRO A 844 -2.17 3.23 -27.61
N LEU A 845 -2.82 2.22 -28.19
CA LEU A 845 -3.76 1.31 -27.53
C LEU A 845 -3.20 0.72 -26.22
N GLY A 846 -1.94 0.27 -26.23
CA GLY A 846 -1.36 -0.46 -25.10
C GLY A 846 -0.92 0.44 -23.97
N ILE A 847 -0.43 1.63 -24.30
CA ILE A 847 -0.03 2.64 -23.32
C ILE A 847 -1.23 3.46 -22.79
N VAL A 848 -2.32 3.60 -23.56
CA VAL A 848 -3.56 4.30 -23.15
C VAL A 848 -4.48 3.41 -22.31
N SER A 849 -4.48 2.09 -22.52
CA SER A 849 -5.37 1.15 -21.83
C SER A 849 -5.44 1.28 -20.30
N PRO A 850 -4.33 1.51 -19.57
CA PRO A 850 -4.36 1.72 -18.12
C PRO A 850 -5.11 2.99 -17.67
N PHE A 851 -5.29 3.96 -18.58
CA PHE A 851 -5.87 5.27 -18.28
C PHE A 851 -7.36 5.37 -18.62
N ILE A 852 -7.99 4.30 -19.12
CA ILE A 852 -9.42 4.27 -19.43
C ILE A 852 -10.23 4.60 -18.15
N ARG A 853 -11.17 5.55 -18.28
CA ARG A 853 -12.01 6.07 -17.16
C ARG A 853 -11.23 6.68 -15.99
N THR A 854 -9.99 7.11 -16.20
CA THR A 854 -9.23 7.83 -15.17
C THR A 854 -9.58 9.31 -15.12
N ASN A 855 -9.44 9.90 -13.93
CA ASN A 855 -9.58 11.34 -13.74
C ASN A 855 -8.29 11.90 -13.12
N PHE A 856 -7.54 12.68 -13.90
CA PHE A 856 -6.29 13.30 -13.50
C PHE A 856 -6.53 14.52 -12.60
N LEU A 857 -5.63 14.73 -11.63
CA LEU A 857 -5.59 15.98 -10.89
C LEU A 857 -5.02 17.07 -11.80
N LYS A 858 -5.60 18.27 -11.79
CA LYS A 858 -5.12 19.37 -12.65
C LYS A 858 -3.64 19.69 -12.39
N ASP A 859 -3.19 19.55 -11.14
CA ASP A 859 -1.80 19.79 -10.71
C ASP A 859 -0.82 18.68 -11.16
N SER A 860 -1.32 17.54 -11.65
CA SER A 860 -0.49 16.41 -12.12
C SER A 860 -0.17 16.46 -13.61
N LEU A 861 -0.71 17.44 -14.35
CA LEU A 861 -0.50 17.63 -15.78
C LEU A 861 0.51 18.77 -16.01
N PRO A 862 1.45 18.66 -16.97
CA PRO A 862 1.55 17.59 -17.97
C PRO A 862 2.14 16.29 -17.39
N TYR A 863 1.62 15.15 -17.86
CA TYR A 863 2.02 13.83 -17.37
C TYR A 863 2.63 13.01 -18.51
N TYR A 864 3.87 12.54 -18.34
CA TYR A 864 4.63 11.83 -19.37
C TYR A 864 4.86 10.37 -18.98
N VAL A 865 4.47 9.47 -19.86
CA VAL A 865 4.60 8.02 -19.66
C VAL A 865 5.23 7.40 -20.89
N TYR A 866 6.08 6.41 -20.70
CA TYR A 866 6.60 5.60 -21.80
C TYR A 866 6.47 4.12 -21.49
N SER A 867 6.45 3.30 -22.53
CA SER A 867 6.30 1.86 -22.46
C SER A 867 7.18 1.18 -23.49
N ILE A 868 7.57 -0.05 -23.18
CA ILE A 868 8.24 -0.96 -24.11
C ILE A 868 7.27 -2.11 -24.37
N GLY A 869 6.94 -2.34 -25.64
CA GLY A 869 5.97 -3.35 -26.02
C GLY A 869 6.30 -4.03 -27.35
N ARG A 870 5.47 -5.00 -27.71
CA ARG A 870 5.58 -5.73 -28.98
C ARG A 870 4.44 -5.32 -29.89
N ASN A 871 4.80 -5.00 -31.13
CA ASN A 871 3.90 -4.75 -32.22
C ASN A 871 3.50 -6.06 -32.86
N TYR A 872 2.20 -6.31 -33.00
CA TYR A 872 1.64 -7.43 -33.72
C TYR A 872 0.80 -6.87 -34.86
N ASN A 873 1.27 -7.04 -36.09
CA ASN A 873 0.55 -6.62 -37.28
C ASN A 873 0.45 -7.79 -38.26
N PRO A 874 -0.76 -8.15 -38.74
CA PRO A 874 -0.93 -9.26 -39.69
C PRO A 874 -0.11 -9.11 -40.99
N HIS A 875 0.21 -7.88 -41.40
CA HIS A 875 0.91 -7.57 -42.66
C HIS A 875 2.42 -7.33 -42.48
N SER A 876 2.85 -6.81 -41.33
CA SER A 876 4.26 -6.48 -41.08
C SER A 876 4.93 -7.38 -40.03
N GLY A 877 4.19 -8.34 -39.46
CA GLY A 877 4.72 -9.29 -38.50
C GLY A 877 4.85 -8.72 -37.10
N GLN A 878 5.85 -9.22 -36.37
CA GLN A 878 6.16 -8.78 -35.01
C GLN A 878 7.31 -7.78 -35.01
N SER A 879 7.18 -6.63 -34.33
CA SER A 879 8.30 -5.70 -34.09
C SER A 879 8.39 -5.22 -32.65
N SER A 880 9.60 -5.03 -32.11
CA SER A 880 9.79 -4.48 -30.77
C SER A 880 9.78 -2.95 -30.83
N CYS A 881 8.94 -2.28 -30.03
CA CYS A 881 8.79 -0.82 -30.10
C CYS A 881 8.81 -0.16 -28.72
N ILE A 882 9.20 1.10 -28.72
CA ILE A 882 9.12 1.99 -27.58
C ILE A 882 8.09 3.08 -27.89
N GLU A 883 7.12 3.21 -27.01
CA GLU A 883 6.01 4.15 -27.11
C GLU A 883 6.07 5.16 -25.97
N LEU A 884 5.59 6.36 -26.24
CA LEU A 884 5.50 7.45 -25.29
C LEU A 884 4.14 8.12 -25.44
N LEU A 885 3.54 8.46 -24.31
CA LEU A 885 2.25 9.13 -24.22
C LEU A 885 2.36 10.30 -23.23
N ALA A 886 1.96 11.48 -23.68
CA ALA A 886 1.90 12.67 -22.85
C ALA A 886 0.44 13.17 -22.75
N PHE A 887 0.06 13.59 -21.54
CA PHE A 887 -1.25 14.16 -21.24
C PHE A 887 -1.14 15.63 -20.87
N SER A 888 -2.11 16.41 -21.32
CA SER A 888 -2.27 17.83 -21.01
C SER A 888 -3.70 18.17 -20.61
N ASN A 889 -3.87 19.30 -19.90
CA ASN A 889 -5.15 19.92 -19.58
C ASN A 889 -5.57 21.05 -20.57
N GLU A 890 -4.75 21.36 -21.58
CA GLU A 890 -4.99 22.39 -22.59
C GLU A 890 -5.07 21.75 -23.99
N HIS A 891 -6.19 21.98 -24.69
CA HIS A 891 -6.43 21.49 -26.05
C HIS A 891 -5.72 22.32 -27.12
N SER A 892 -5.57 21.77 -28.32
CA SER A 892 -4.94 22.49 -29.44
C SER A 892 -5.85 23.60 -29.93
N GLN A 893 -5.29 24.80 -30.09
CA GLN A 893 -6.03 25.96 -30.63
C GLN A 893 -6.04 25.98 -32.16
N HIS A 894 -5.32 25.06 -32.81
CA HIS A 894 -5.05 25.07 -34.24
C HIS A 894 -5.80 23.96 -35.02
N LEU A 895 -6.84 23.37 -34.42
CA LEU A 895 -7.71 22.40 -35.09
C LEU A 895 -8.68 23.10 -36.07
N LEU A 896 -8.85 22.51 -37.25
CA LEU A 896 -9.69 23.01 -38.38
C LEU A 896 -11.21 22.96 -38.13
N VAL A 897 -11.64 22.94 -36.86
CA VAL A 897 -13.05 22.96 -36.44
C VAL A 897 -13.40 24.25 -35.68
N SER A 898 -12.40 25.00 -35.20
CA SER A 898 -12.61 26.26 -34.46
C SER A 898 -12.88 27.47 -35.38
N ASP A 899 -13.66 28.45 -34.91
CA ASP A 899 -14.16 29.61 -35.68
C ASP A 899 -13.08 30.63 -36.14
N HIS A 900 -11.79 30.37 -35.90
CA HIS A 900 -10.68 31.29 -36.12
C HIS A 900 -9.95 31.11 -37.46
N HIS A 901 -10.68 31.06 -38.59
CA HIS A 901 -10.06 30.75 -39.90
C HIS A 901 -9.19 31.89 -40.49
N ALA A 902 -9.43 33.16 -40.16
CA ALA A 902 -8.63 34.26 -40.71
C ALA A 902 -7.25 34.41 -40.05
N ALA A 903 -7.11 33.97 -38.79
CA ALA A 903 -5.83 33.96 -38.06
C ALA A 903 -5.09 32.61 -38.14
N GLY A 904 -5.79 31.54 -38.54
CA GLY A 904 -5.30 30.15 -38.50
C GLY A 904 -4.16 29.83 -39.47
N ASN A 905 -4.12 30.43 -40.66
CA ASN A 905 -3.04 30.17 -41.63
C ASN A 905 -1.69 30.79 -41.21
N GLU A 906 -1.69 31.97 -40.59
CA GLU A 906 -0.48 32.58 -40.05
C GLU A 906 0.00 31.84 -38.80
N GLN A 907 -0.93 31.46 -37.92
CA GLN A 907 -0.62 30.66 -36.73
C GLN A 907 -0.09 29.26 -37.08
N ALA A 908 -0.65 28.61 -38.11
CA ALA A 908 -0.15 27.32 -38.60
C ALA A 908 1.26 27.42 -39.18
N LYS A 909 1.55 28.48 -39.95
CA LYS A 909 2.90 28.76 -40.45
C LYS A 909 3.87 29.03 -39.30
N HIS A 910 3.46 29.79 -38.29
CA HIS A 910 4.26 30.07 -37.11
C HIS A 910 4.58 28.79 -36.32
N PHE A 911 3.59 27.93 -36.09
CA PHE A 911 3.77 26.62 -35.48
C PHE A 911 4.76 25.76 -36.27
N GLU A 912 4.63 25.71 -37.60
CA GLU A 912 5.54 24.96 -38.47
C GLU A 912 6.97 25.51 -38.38
N GLU A 913 7.16 26.83 -38.38
CA GLU A 913 8.47 27.44 -38.21
C GLU A 913 9.09 27.12 -36.85
N MET A 914 8.33 27.18 -35.77
CA MET A 914 8.79 26.77 -34.43
C MET A 914 9.19 25.31 -34.40
N LEU A 915 8.38 24.43 -35.02
CA LEU A 915 8.67 23.01 -35.12
C LEU A 915 9.98 22.78 -35.89
N LYS A 916 10.16 23.39 -37.07
CA LYS A 916 11.41 23.32 -37.85
C LYS A 916 12.62 23.81 -37.06
N LYS A 917 12.51 24.98 -36.41
CA LYS A 917 13.58 25.55 -35.58
C LYS A 917 13.95 24.59 -34.44
N SER A 918 12.97 24.08 -33.69
CA SER A 918 13.20 23.18 -32.55
C SER A 918 13.88 21.85 -32.92
N ILE A 919 13.60 21.34 -34.12
CA ILE A 919 14.21 20.11 -34.64
C ILE A 919 15.64 20.39 -35.11
N SER A 920 15.84 21.51 -35.81
CA SER A 920 17.14 21.88 -36.40
C SER A 920 18.24 22.23 -35.40
N TYR A 921 17.89 22.78 -34.23
CA TYR A 921 18.86 23.45 -33.36
C TYR A 921 19.63 22.55 -32.39
N SER A 922 19.29 21.26 -32.21
CA SER A 922 19.83 20.55 -31.05
C SER A 922 20.26 19.10 -31.21
N PRO A 923 21.51 18.91 -31.70
CA PRO A 923 22.26 17.67 -31.51
C PRO A 923 22.78 17.48 -30.07
N THR A 924 22.69 18.50 -29.18
CA THR A 924 23.28 18.51 -27.83
C THR A 924 22.31 18.97 -26.73
N LEU A 925 21.03 18.59 -26.77
CA LEU A 925 20.10 18.88 -25.66
C LEU A 925 20.57 18.14 -24.40
N ASN A 926 21.02 18.90 -23.41
CA ASN A 926 21.24 18.41 -22.06
C ASN A 926 19.87 18.15 -21.39
N PRO A 927 19.68 17.01 -20.70
CA PRO A 927 18.43 16.72 -19.98
C PRO A 927 18.04 17.81 -18.97
N GLN A 928 19.03 18.53 -18.41
CA GLN A 928 18.84 19.58 -17.41
C GLN A 928 18.32 20.91 -17.99
N GLU A 929 18.40 21.11 -19.31
CA GLU A 929 17.98 22.36 -19.98
C GLU A 929 16.54 22.30 -20.49
N ILE A 930 15.91 21.11 -20.53
CA ILE A 930 14.54 20.94 -21.01
C ILE A 930 13.54 21.13 -19.88
N ASN A 931 12.84 22.26 -19.90
CA ASN A 931 11.74 22.52 -18.98
C ASN A 931 10.42 21.91 -19.51
N LEU A 932 10.07 20.69 -19.06
CA LEU A 932 8.83 19.97 -19.40
C LEU A 932 7.56 20.54 -18.70
N LYS A 933 7.54 21.82 -18.33
CA LYS A 933 6.49 22.43 -17.49
C LYS A 933 5.36 23.12 -18.24
N SER A 934 5.42 23.20 -19.56
CA SER A 934 4.37 23.87 -20.32
C SER A 934 3.14 22.98 -20.44
N ASN A 935 1.96 23.57 -20.23
CA ASN A 935 0.69 22.86 -20.31
C ASN A 935 0.16 22.75 -21.74
N SER A 936 0.53 23.62 -22.68
CA SER A 936 -0.03 23.59 -24.04
C SER A 936 0.35 22.30 -24.79
N ILE A 937 -0.66 21.59 -25.33
CA ILE A 937 -0.43 20.33 -26.08
C ILE A 937 0.42 20.51 -27.33
N ASP A 938 0.28 21.66 -28.01
CA ASP A 938 1.05 22.00 -29.22
C ASP A 938 2.53 22.19 -28.88
N PHE A 939 2.82 22.78 -27.72
CA PHE A 939 4.19 22.91 -27.22
C PHE A 939 4.78 21.55 -26.77
N ILE A 940 3.99 20.72 -26.11
CA ILE A 940 4.39 19.35 -25.74
C ILE A 940 4.72 18.54 -26.99
N TYR A 941 3.92 18.67 -28.06
CA TYR A 941 4.19 18.04 -29.35
C TYR A 941 5.55 18.45 -29.94
N ILE A 942 5.83 19.77 -29.97
CA ILE A 942 7.12 20.31 -30.45
C ILE A 942 8.29 19.80 -29.59
N GLN A 943 8.14 19.81 -28.25
CA GLN A 943 9.16 19.33 -27.33
C GLN A 943 9.48 17.84 -27.55
N LEU A 944 8.45 17.00 -27.66
CA LEU A 944 8.64 15.56 -27.89
C LEU A 944 9.27 15.29 -29.26
N ALA A 945 8.88 16.02 -30.30
CA ALA A 945 9.51 15.93 -31.62
C ALA A 945 11.01 16.28 -31.56
N SER A 946 11.38 17.34 -30.84
CA SER A 946 12.78 17.74 -30.65
C SER A 946 13.57 16.70 -29.84
N ILE A 947 13.03 16.22 -28.71
CA ILE A 947 13.67 15.19 -27.88
C ILE A 947 13.93 13.93 -28.70
N ILE A 948 12.90 13.40 -29.37
CA ILE A 948 13.04 12.14 -30.11
C ILE A 948 14.03 12.31 -31.25
N THR A 949 13.96 13.40 -32.02
CA THR A 949 14.93 13.63 -33.11
C THR A 949 16.37 13.73 -32.58
N SER A 950 16.57 14.35 -31.41
CA SER A 950 17.90 14.41 -30.78
C SER A 950 18.47 13.04 -30.40
N LEU A 951 17.61 12.08 -30.02
CA LEU A 951 18.03 10.71 -29.73
C LEU A 951 18.54 9.99 -30.98
N TYR A 952 17.95 10.28 -32.14
CA TYR A 952 18.42 9.78 -33.43
C TYR A 952 19.72 10.45 -33.91
N TYR A 953 19.93 11.75 -33.66
CA TYR A 953 21.20 12.42 -33.99
C TYR A 953 22.40 11.75 -33.31
N ARG A 954 22.23 11.32 -32.05
CA ARG A 954 23.28 10.62 -31.29
C ARG A 954 23.68 9.27 -31.92
N LEU A 955 22.80 8.63 -32.69
CA LEU A 955 23.12 7.39 -33.42
C LEU A 955 23.97 7.65 -34.66
N ASN A 956 24.11 8.91 -35.10
CA ASN A 956 24.88 9.33 -36.26
C ASN A 956 24.49 8.61 -37.57
N LEU A 957 23.19 8.42 -37.77
CA LEU A 957 22.61 7.85 -39.00
C LEU A 957 22.01 8.95 -39.87
N PRO A 958 21.96 8.79 -41.20
CA PRO A 958 21.22 9.70 -42.07
C PRO A 958 19.72 9.59 -41.78
N ILE A 959 19.10 10.70 -41.35
CA ILE A 959 17.68 10.74 -40.99
C ILE A 959 16.94 11.85 -41.74
N ARG A 960 15.65 11.60 -41.96
CA ARG A 960 14.70 12.52 -42.58
C ARG A 960 13.49 12.69 -41.66
N VAL A 961 13.09 13.93 -41.43
CA VAL A 961 11.90 14.26 -40.64
C VAL A 961 10.89 14.96 -41.54
N ARG A 962 9.69 14.40 -41.65
CA ARG A 962 8.61 14.91 -42.53
C ARG A 962 7.27 15.00 -41.81
N LEU A 963 6.42 15.92 -42.24
CA LEU A 963 5.00 15.91 -41.89
C LEU A 963 4.25 14.99 -42.85
N SER A 964 3.45 14.09 -42.28
CA SER A 964 2.60 13.20 -43.06
C SER A 964 1.41 13.98 -43.64
N PRO A 965 1.03 13.71 -44.90
CA PRO A 965 -0.15 14.29 -45.53
C PRO A 965 -1.43 13.70 -44.94
N SER A 966 -2.56 14.36 -45.18
CA SER A 966 -3.87 14.04 -44.58
C SER A 966 -4.36 12.60 -44.81
N TYR A 967 -4.05 11.99 -45.97
CA TYR A 967 -4.47 10.62 -46.30
C TYR A 967 -3.64 9.51 -45.61
N GLU A 968 -2.45 9.84 -45.08
CA GLU A 968 -1.60 8.88 -44.34
C GLU A 968 -1.96 8.84 -42.83
N LEU A 969 -2.74 9.83 -42.36
CA LEU A 969 -3.14 9.95 -40.96
C LEU A 969 -4.20 8.90 -40.60
N LEU A 970 -4.06 8.34 -39.40
CA LEU A 970 -5.04 7.43 -38.83
C LEU A 970 -6.25 8.20 -38.28
N ALA A 971 -7.35 7.49 -38.05
CA ALA A 971 -8.60 8.10 -37.59
C ALA A 971 -8.43 8.94 -36.32
N TYR A 972 -7.57 8.54 -35.40
CA TYR A 972 -7.34 9.24 -34.13
C TYR A 972 -6.25 10.34 -34.19
N GLU A 973 -5.60 10.56 -35.34
CA GLU A 973 -4.49 11.50 -35.45
C GLU A 973 -4.93 12.80 -36.10
N SER A 974 -4.64 13.93 -35.46
CA SER A 974 -4.84 15.28 -35.97
C SER A 974 -3.63 15.80 -36.76
N LEU A 975 -2.42 15.38 -36.38
CA LEU A 975 -1.15 15.72 -37.02
C LEU A 975 -0.15 14.58 -36.77
N ARG A 976 0.68 14.24 -37.76
CA ARG A 976 1.77 13.25 -37.58
C ARG A 976 3.06 13.76 -38.19
N LEU A 977 4.12 13.67 -37.40
CA LEU A 977 5.51 13.83 -37.80
C LEU A 977 6.15 12.44 -37.87
N THR A 978 6.81 12.15 -38.98
CA THR A 978 7.41 10.85 -39.26
C THR A 978 8.93 11.00 -39.31
N ILE A 979 9.62 10.11 -38.60
CA ILE A 979 11.08 10.02 -38.58
C ILE A 979 11.49 8.79 -39.39
N GLU A 980 12.27 9.04 -40.44
CA GLU A 980 12.73 8.03 -41.36
C GLU A 980 14.25 7.95 -41.33
N VAL A 981 14.77 6.73 -41.42
CA VAL A 981 16.22 6.44 -41.41
C VAL A 981 16.58 5.84 -42.75
N TYR A 982 17.70 6.28 -43.32
CA TYR A 982 18.17 5.79 -44.61
C TYR A 982 18.60 4.32 -44.51
N LEU A 983 18.07 3.47 -45.39
CA LEU A 983 18.49 2.08 -45.56
C LEU A 983 19.35 1.95 -46.83
N PRO A 984 20.67 1.74 -46.71
CA PRO A 984 21.58 1.71 -47.85
C PRO A 984 21.27 0.66 -48.92
N SER A 985 20.79 -0.53 -48.55
CA SER A 985 20.53 -1.61 -49.51
C SER A 985 19.36 -1.33 -50.45
N GLN A 986 18.35 -0.59 -49.97
CA GLN A 986 17.15 -0.22 -50.73
C GLN A 986 17.26 1.17 -51.36
N ILE A 987 18.30 1.94 -51.01
CA ILE A 987 18.49 3.33 -51.44
C ILE A 987 17.25 4.19 -51.10
N ASP A 988 16.60 3.89 -49.98
CA ASP A 988 15.36 4.55 -49.57
C ASP A 988 15.34 4.81 -48.06
N TYR A 989 14.45 5.69 -47.62
CA TYR A 989 14.22 6.00 -46.22
C TYR A 989 13.06 5.17 -45.67
N ILE A 990 13.29 4.49 -44.55
CA ILE A 990 12.28 3.67 -43.89
C ILE A 990 11.78 4.39 -42.65
N ARG A 991 10.47 4.36 -42.42
CA ARG A 991 9.86 4.88 -41.19
C ARG A 991 10.28 4.05 -39.98
N VAL A 992 10.91 4.70 -39.02
CA VAL A 992 11.36 4.07 -37.76
C VAL A 992 10.67 4.69 -36.54
N GLY A 993 10.30 5.97 -36.59
CA GLY A 993 9.62 6.66 -35.50
C GLY A 993 8.50 7.57 -35.98
N SER A 994 7.65 8.02 -35.07
CA SER A 994 6.64 9.05 -35.37
C SER A 994 6.11 9.74 -34.12
N VAL A 995 5.69 11.00 -34.24
CA VAL A 995 5.01 11.78 -33.20
C VAL A 995 3.66 12.22 -33.73
N SER A 996 2.58 11.80 -33.07
CA SER A 996 1.20 12.01 -33.46
C SER A 996 0.45 12.83 -32.41
N LEU A 997 -0.16 13.94 -32.83
CA LEU A 997 -1.10 14.72 -32.04
C LEU A 997 -2.48 14.05 -32.10
N ILE A 998 -3.07 13.76 -30.95
CA ILE A 998 -4.38 13.09 -30.83
C ILE A 998 -5.44 14.06 -30.27
N ASP A 999 -5.00 15.00 -29.43
CA ASP A 999 -5.86 15.90 -28.66
C ASP A 999 -6.87 15.11 -27.80
N ASP A 1000 -8.16 15.44 -27.85
CA ASP A 1000 -9.20 14.86 -27.01
C ASP A 1000 -9.93 13.66 -27.63
N TYR A 1001 -9.56 13.25 -28.84
CA TYR A 1001 -10.26 12.22 -29.62
C TYR A 1001 -10.44 10.91 -28.85
N LEU A 1002 -9.34 10.40 -28.28
CA LEU A 1002 -9.34 9.17 -27.46
C LEU A 1002 -9.87 9.44 -26.05
N ALA A 1003 -9.62 10.63 -25.50
CA ALA A 1003 -10.05 11.01 -24.16
C ALA A 1003 -11.57 10.97 -24.02
N ARG A 1004 -12.30 11.46 -25.03
CA ARG A 1004 -13.77 11.46 -25.10
C ARG A 1004 -14.37 10.07 -25.27
N ARG A 1005 -13.72 9.20 -26.03
CA ARG A 1005 -14.18 7.82 -26.29
C ARG A 1005 -13.87 6.87 -25.12
N LEU A 1006 -12.77 7.09 -24.42
CA LEU A 1006 -12.31 6.27 -23.29
C LEU A 1006 -12.59 6.89 -21.91
N MET A 1007 -13.22 8.06 -21.88
CA MET A 1007 -13.62 8.81 -20.68
C MET A 1007 -12.44 9.18 -19.77
N ILE A 1008 -11.37 9.71 -20.37
CA ILE A 1008 -10.15 10.14 -19.66
C ILE A 1008 -10.27 11.64 -19.37
N LYS A 1009 -10.40 11.99 -18.09
CA LYS A 1009 -10.81 13.34 -17.64
C LYS A 1009 -9.75 14.00 -16.77
N HIS A 1010 -9.90 15.30 -16.52
CA HIS A 1010 -9.11 15.99 -15.49
C HIS A 1010 -9.95 16.99 -14.66
N GLY A 1011 -9.60 17.12 -13.38
CA GLY A 1011 -10.24 18.08 -12.47
C GLY A 1011 -11.57 17.61 -11.84
N SER A 1012 -12.29 18.54 -11.21
CA SER A 1012 -13.56 18.25 -10.52
C SER A 1012 -14.77 18.23 -11.46
N ASP A 1013 -14.66 18.86 -12.62
CA ASP A 1013 -15.79 19.04 -13.53
C ASP A 1013 -15.93 17.84 -14.47
N SER A 1014 -17.16 17.37 -14.65
CA SER A 1014 -17.45 16.16 -15.42
C SER A 1014 -17.23 16.31 -16.93
N LYS A 1015 -16.94 17.51 -17.44
CA LYS A 1015 -16.83 17.83 -18.87
C LYS A 1015 -15.40 18.07 -19.37
N ASN A 1016 -14.40 18.04 -18.50
CA ASN A 1016 -13.02 18.36 -18.87
C ASN A 1016 -12.27 17.09 -19.27
N TYR A 1017 -11.87 17.00 -20.55
CA TYR A 1017 -11.13 15.88 -21.13
C TYR A 1017 -9.66 16.24 -21.29
N VAL A 1018 -8.76 15.26 -21.13
CA VAL A 1018 -7.33 15.52 -21.35
C VAL A 1018 -7.00 15.54 -22.84
N ALA A 1019 -6.03 16.37 -23.21
CA ALA A 1019 -5.41 16.34 -24.54
C ALA A 1019 -4.22 15.35 -24.54
N MET A 1020 -4.02 14.62 -25.64
CA MET A 1020 -2.98 13.59 -25.76
C MET A 1020 -2.02 13.81 -26.94
N VAL A 1021 -0.74 13.52 -26.70
CA VAL A 1021 0.28 13.34 -27.74
C VAL A 1021 0.88 11.95 -27.58
N HIS A 1022 0.92 11.20 -28.67
CA HIS A 1022 1.53 9.88 -28.72
C HIS A 1022 2.78 9.92 -29.58
N ALA A 1023 3.85 9.29 -29.13
CA ALA A 1023 5.06 9.14 -29.92
C ALA A 1023 5.55 7.70 -29.93
N ARG A 1024 5.77 7.17 -31.14
CA ARG A 1024 6.57 5.97 -31.36
C ARG A 1024 8.03 6.40 -31.40
N VAL A 1025 8.71 6.25 -30.27
CA VAL A 1025 10.10 6.68 -30.08
C VAL A 1025 11.00 5.92 -31.05
N ALA A 1026 10.89 4.60 -31.10
CA ALA A 1026 11.59 3.76 -32.08
C ALA A 1026 10.86 2.43 -32.32
N ASP A 1027 10.74 2.01 -33.58
CA ASP A 1027 10.58 0.62 -33.98
C ASP A 1027 11.97 -0.01 -34.04
N VAL A 1028 12.35 -0.70 -32.96
CA VAL A 1028 13.71 -1.22 -32.76
C VAL A 1028 14.04 -2.28 -33.81
N SER A 1029 13.06 -3.04 -34.28
CA SER A 1029 13.29 -4.08 -35.28
C SER A 1029 13.53 -3.51 -36.68
N GLN A 1030 12.99 -2.34 -37.02
CA GLN A 1030 13.37 -1.63 -38.26
C GLN A 1030 14.67 -0.83 -38.09
N LEU A 1031 14.86 -0.22 -36.91
CA LEU A 1031 16.07 0.54 -36.61
C LEU A 1031 17.32 -0.35 -36.59
N SER A 1032 17.23 -1.55 -36.03
CA SER A 1032 18.35 -2.50 -35.96
C SER A 1032 18.87 -2.84 -37.35
N LYS A 1033 17.99 -3.00 -38.34
CA LYS A 1033 18.34 -3.22 -39.75
C LYS A 1033 19.10 -2.02 -40.33
N CYS A 1034 18.60 -0.81 -40.08
CA CYS A 1034 19.25 0.42 -40.54
C CYS A 1034 20.64 0.60 -39.91
N VAL A 1035 20.76 0.36 -38.60
CA VAL A 1035 22.04 0.42 -37.86
C VAL A 1035 23.02 -0.60 -38.41
N LEU A 1036 22.57 -1.83 -38.66
CA LEU A 1036 23.41 -2.93 -39.15
C LEU A 1036 23.99 -2.61 -40.53
N GLU A 1037 23.16 -2.16 -41.47
CA GLU A 1037 23.62 -1.80 -42.82
C GLU A 1037 24.51 -0.55 -42.83
N ALA A 1038 24.17 0.47 -42.03
CA ALA A 1038 24.98 1.69 -41.94
C ALA A 1038 26.36 1.45 -41.28
N SER A 1039 26.48 0.41 -40.45
CA SER A 1039 27.68 0.08 -39.67
C SER A 1039 28.70 -0.81 -40.40
N GLN A 1040 28.48 -1.12 -41.68
CA GLN A 1040 29.41 -1.93 -42.48
C GLN A 1040 30.77 -1.23 -42.68
N THR A 1041 31.86 -1.99 -42.60
CA THR A 1041 33.24 -1.53 -42.84
C THR A 1041 33.90 -2.23 -44.04
N ILE A 1042 34.94 -1.61 -44.59
CA ILE A 1042 35.74 -2.15 -45.70
C ILE A 1042 36.54 -3.35 -45.15
N GLY A 1043 36.06 -4.58 -45.37
CA GLY A 1043 36.71 -5.81 -44.88
C GLY A 1043 35.83 -6.83 -44.13
N ARG A 1044 34.50 -6.82 -44.32
CA ARG A 1044 33.51 -7.72 -43.66
C ARG A 1044 33.26 -7.48 -42.16
N GLY A 1045 33.84 -6.44 -41.55
CA GLY A 1045 33.56 -6.09 -40.14
C GLY A 1045 32.34 -5.17 -39.98
N ILE A 1046 31.68 -5.23 -38.81
CA ILE A 1046 30.62 -4.31 -38.39
C ILE A 1046 31.17 -3.42 -37.26
N LYS A 1047 31.05 -2.10 -37.39
CA LYS A 1047 31.45 -1.13 -36.35
C LYS A 1047 30.24 -0.33 -35.89
N LEU A 1048 29.68 -0.71 -34.75
CA LEU A 1048 28.53 -0.02 -34.17
C LEU A 1048 28.86 1.43 -33.77
N PRO A 1049 27.87 2.34 -33.78
CA PRO A 1049 27.99 3.68 -33.23
C PRO A 1049 28.56 3.66 -31.80
N SER A 1050 29.43 4.63 -31.47
CA SER A 1050 30.07 4.71 -30.15
C SER A 1050 29.06 4.77 -28.99
N VAL A 1051 27.90 5.38 -29.22
CA VAL A 1051 26.81 5.48 -28.23
C VAL A 1051 26.21 4.11 -27.89
N LEU A 1052 26.27 3.14 -28.81
CA LEU A 1052 25.81 1.76 -28.61
C LEU A 1052 26.93 0.83 -28.09
N SER A 1053 28.16 1.33 -27.93
CA SER A 1053 29.32 0.54 -27.49
C SER A 1053 29.45 0.37 -25.96
N MET A 1054 28.50 0.91 -25.18
CA MET A 1054 28.46 0.73 -23.73
C MET A 1054 28.06 -0.71 -23.39
N ARG A 1055 29.03 -1.49 -22.89
CA ARG A 1055 28.81 -2.80 -22.25
C ARG A 1055 27.93 -2.68 -21.01
#